data_AF-A0A537ME98-F1
#
_entry.id   AF-A0A537ME98-F1
#
_cell.length_a   1.000
_cell.length_b   1.000
_cell.length_c   1.000
_cell.angle_alpha   90.00
_cell.angle_beta   90.00
_cell.angle_gamma   90.00
#
_symmetry.space_group_name_H-M   'P 1'
#
loop_
_entity.id
_entity.type
_entity.pdbx_description
1 polymer ?
#
loop_
_entity_poly.entity_id
_entity_poly.type
_entity_poly.pdbx_seq_one_letter_code
_entity_poly.pdbx_strand_id
1 'polypeptide(L)'
;MPRADGPHGRGAARPITPSPGKQNLKARALCASRMPGSRRYRDSALSEAGETLSFAGLFVRDFRSLEDDEMGAARERVRALDQVPFFVLLAHLVAAAAIVYDLGSGIPPLVAVPLCQMIGLDLFAWLWFRKRKVSSLVPHVATRGAAAYVILANLLWGAVAWAAPGAASDPLVLDIALVGGIIALPVAFLTFPGLTLLGCLGCGLKIFLLSRDPQAGVVAASLSVCLIWLSLKRTCDQAALLKRRMEVHWNARRAARFIEEFEQSGRGWFWETSGRGALSYVSEHLAAHFKTSADDLIGRPFTELIGTDDRADTDASERTLGFHLSARLPFTDITVPANTSAEIWWSLSGTPSFDEHGRFLGFRGIGTDLTQQRRSEDEINRLAKYDSLTGLPNRALMRRTLDEALQNQKPTTAGGCALFLIDLDRFKNVNDTLGHPIGDALLKQVAQRLTNVIGEKGQIGRLGGDEFEAVLPTLSDASSLAALAERLIQQVSMPYSIEGHNISIGASVGIAIAPAEGCCADALIRNADLALYSAKAAGRGTFCFFAPEMHSEAQDRQILENDLRKAIGRGELQLVYQPVVNAQTEALSGFEALVRWHHASRGVISPSLFIPLAEESGLIPQIGEWVLRTACTEASKWPEHIRIAVNLSPIQFVDPNLPAIVMSALANSQIQPRQLELEITEGVFLVESESTDDMFAKLKQLGVRLALDDFGTGYSSLGYLKKAPFDKIKIDQSFVRGAAKQGSRNAAIIRAIVTLAESLGMDTTAEGAETHDELTLIRELGCSHIQGYIFGRPMHCDEAGKLAAQNEAVTADGFQFNRPPRQGLLKVASLQWNGMNIGVRVRNISTGGALLEGDRVLPPGSQVQLDLPGCGSLGAEVRWAEGKRMGIQFEQEFDLRRLAPGKERTFGARLSGQGYTNLKYADGAADKKALSASDLRYR
;
A
#
# COMPACT_ATOMS: atom_id res chain seq x y z
N MET A 1 33.80 -12.85 34.13
CA MET A 1 34.54 -14.01 34.69
C MET A 1 33.51 -14.99 35.23
N PRO A 2 33.73 -16.32 35.15
CA PRO A 2 34.81 -17.07 34.44
C PRO A 2 34.64 -16.95 32.90
N ARG A 3 35.59 -17.18 31.97
CA ARG A 3 36.65 -18.23 31.77
C ARG A 3 36.05 -19.63 31.53
N ALA A 4 36.42 -20.43 30.53
CA ALA A 4 37.27 -20.29 29.32
C ALA A 4 36.89 -21.46 28.34
N ASP A 5 37.50 -21.78 27.19
CA ASP A 5 38.68 -21.27 26.45
C ASP A 5 38.51 -21.57 24.92
N GLY A 6 39.56 -21.44 24.10
CA GLY A 6 39.63 -21.83 22.67
C GLY A 6 40.27 -23.22 22.43
N PRO A 7 40.92 -23.51 21.26
CA PRO A 7 41.26 -22.59 20.16
C PRO A 7 41.16 -23.15 18.70
N HIS A 8 41.42 -22.23 17.75
CA HIS A 8 41.99 -22.34 16.38
C HIS A 8 42.09 -23.67 15.59
N GLY A 9 41.82 -23.59 14.27
CA GLY A 9 42.23 -24.63 13.30
C GLY A 9 41.89 -24.36 11.83
N ARG A 10 42.60 -23.40 11.21
CA ARG A 10 42.60 -23.10 9.76
C ARG A 10 42.94 -24.31 8.87
N GLY A 11 42.37 -24.40 7.67
CA GLY A 11 42.85 -25.28 6.60
C GLY A 11 41.96 -25.28 5.35
N ALA A 12 42.31 -24.51 4.32
CA ALA A 12 41.50 -24.35 3.11
C ALA A 12 42.09 -25.12 1.91
N ALA A 13 41.24 -25.72 1.07
CA ALA A 13 41.59 -26.18 -0.27
C ALA A 13 40.44 -25.93 -1.28
N ARG A 14 40.77 -25.10 -2.27
CA ARG A 14 40.02 -24.67 -3.48
C ARG A 14 39.85 -25.82 -4.53
N PRO A 15 39.28 -25.58 -5.74
CA PRO A 15 38.07 -24.84 -6.13
C PRO A 15 37.23 -25.64 -7.19
N ILE A 16 36.34 -24.94 -7.93
CA ILE A 16 36.03 -25.05 -9.39
C ILE A 16 34.52 -24.93 -9.63
N THR A 17 34.12 -23.79 -10.21
CA THR A 17 32.86 -23.57 -10.94
C THR A 17 33.05 -24.01 -12.41
N PRO A 18 31.99 -24.32 -13.18
CA PRO A 18 31.28 -23.26 -13.90
C PRO A 18 29.76 -23.44 -14.07
N SER A 19 29.05 -22.33 -14.29
CA SER A 19 27.78 -22.29 -15.06
C SER A 19 28.10 -21.82 -16.50
N PRO A 20 27.21 -21.96 -17.50
CA PRO A 20 26.19 -20.91 -17.72
C PRO A 20 24.90 -21.28 -18.51
N GLY A 21 23.87 -20.41 -18.39
CA GLY A 21 22.91 -19.96 -19.46
C GLY A 21 22.09 -20.95 -20.32
N LYS A 22 20.91 -20.63 -20.85
CA LYS A 22 20.13 -19.37 -20.93
C LYS A 22 18.61 -19.65 -21.02
N GLN A 23 17.80 -18.69 -20.52
CA GLN A 23 16.52 -18.18 -21.06
C GLN A 23 15.52 -19.13 -21.76
N ASN A 24 14.30 -19.27 -21.21
CA ASN A 24 13.15 -18.45 -21.65
C ASN A 24 11.86 -18.67 -20.82
N LEU A 25 10.89 -17.76 -21.00
CA LEU A 25 9.65 -17.66 -20.20
C LEU A 25 8.74 -18.90 -20.28
N LYS A 26 8.23 -19.35 -19.12
CA LYS A 26 6.81 -19.65 -18.88
C LYS A 26 6.50 -19.79 -17.39
N ALA A 27 5.35 -19.27 -16.97
CA ALA A 27 4.92 -19.30 -15.58
C ALA A 27 4.74 -20.73 -15.06
N ARG A 28 5.30 -21.02 -13.87
CA ARG A 28 5.16 -22.31 -13.19
C ARG A 28 4.10 -22.21 -12.08
N ALA A 29 2.88 -22.59 -12.44
CA ALA A 29 1.93 -23.11 -11.46
C ALA A 29 2.37 -24.51 -10.98
N LEU A 30 1.69 -25.02 -9.95
CA LEU A 30 1.92 -26.29 -9.22
C LEU A 30 3.13 -26.31 -8.26
N CYS A 31 2.82 -26.08 -6.98
CA CYS A 31 2.92 -27.16 -5.99
C CYS A 31 1.99 -26.90 -4.80
N ALA A 32 0.73 -27.32 -4.91
CA ALA A 32 -0.22 -27.31 -3.79
C ALA A 32 -0.07 -28.59 -2.95
N SER A 33 0.28 -28.45 -1.68
CA SER A 33 0.41 -29.56 -0.74
C SER A 33 -0.96 -30.09 -0.31
N ARG A 34 -1.41 -31.17 -0.96
CA ARG A 34 -2.41 -32.17 -0.54
C ARG A 34 -3.17 -31.88 0.77
N MET A 35 -4.43 -31.44 0.64
CA MET A 35 -5.50 -31.90 1.53
C MET A 35 -6.25 -33.07 0.86
N PRO A 36 -6.66 -34.13 1.58
CA PRO A 36 -7.56 -35.14 1.05
C PRO A 36 -8.91 -34.52 0.70
N GLY A 37 -9.32 -34.63 -0.56
CA GLY A 37 -10.44 -33.88 -1.10
C GLY A 37 -11.80 -34.26 -0.52
N SER A 38 -12.64 -33.24 -0.35
CA SER A 38 -14.09 -33.32 -0.17
C SER A 38 -14.79 -34.02 -1.34
N ARG A 39 -14.72 -35.36 -1.37
CA ARG A 39 -15.53 -36.17 -2.29
C ARG A 39 -16.96 -36.30 -1.79
N ARG A 40 -17.88 -35.61 -2.48
CA ARG A 40 -19.30 -35.96 -2.68
C ARG A 40 -19.93 -36.77 -1.52
N TYR A 41 -20.30 -36.09 -0.44
CA TYR A 41 -21.17 -36.63 0.61
C TYR A 41 -22.44 -35.80 0.77
N ARG A 42 -23.02 -35.41 -0.38
CA ARG A 42 -24.38 -34.88 -0.54
C ARG A 42 -25.01 -35.50 -1.79
N ASP A 43 -26.32 -35.74 -1.69
CA ASP A 43 -27.31 -35.98 -2.74
C ASP A 43 -27.49 -37.39 -3.35
N SER A 44 -26.67 -38.41 -3.03
CA SER A 44 -26.99 -39.81 -3.41
C SER A 44 -27.99 -40.49 -2.47
N ALA A 45 -27.73 -40.45 -1.15
CA ALA A 45 -28.46 -41.24 -0.14
C ALA A 45 -29.95 -40.88 0.07
N LEU A 46 -30.47 -39.83 -0.58
CA LEU A 46 -31.89 -39.45 -0.54
C LEU A 46 -32.57 -39.40 -1.92
N SER A 47 -31.83 -39.58 -3.03
CA SER A 47 -32.41 -39.60 -4.38
C SER A 47 -32.59 -41.00 -4.96
N GLU A 48 -31.90 -42.03 -4.44
CA GLU A 48 -32.11 -43.44 -4.83
C GLU A 48 -33.40 -44.08 -4.26
N ALA A 49 -34.26 -43.29 -3.61
CA ALA A 49 -35.62 -43.70 -3.26
C ALA A 49 -36.60 -43.71 -4.46
N GLY A 50 -36.07 -43.74 -5.69
CA GLY A 50 -36.82 -43.79 -6.96
C GLY A 50 -36.84 -45.16 -7.64
N GLU A 51 -35.92 -46.08 -7.32
CA GLU A 51 -36.05 -47.46 -7.79
C GLU A 51 -37.12 -48.19 -6.96
N THR A 52 -38.31 -48.30 -7.53
CA THR A 52 -39.27 -49.33 -7.12
C THR A 52 -38.61 -50.69 -7.33
N LEU A 53 -38.02 -51.24 -6.27
CA LEU A 53 -37.46 -52.60 -6.23
C LEU A 53 -38.40 -53.55 -6.96
N SER A 54 -37.97 -54.00 -8.15
CA SER A 54 -38.86 -54.75 -9.02
C SER A 54 -39.35 -56.01 -8.31
N PHE A 55 -40.52 -56.51 -8.71
CA PHE A 55 -41.09 -57.72 -8.12
C PHE A 55 -40.10 -58.89 -8.14
N ALA A 56 -39.31 -59.00 -9.23
CA ALA A 56 -38.19 -59.96 -9.34
C ALA A 56 -37.01 -59.63 -8.42
N GLY A 57 -36.66 -58.36 -8.23
CA GLY A 57 -35.63 -57.90 -7.31
C GLY A 57 -35.88 -58.36 -5.87
N LEU A 58 -37.12 -58.32 -5.39
CA LEU A 58 -37.50 -58.78 -4.04
C LEU A 58 -37.22 -60.27 -3.78
N PHE A 59 -37.39 -61.16 -4.76
CA PHE A 59 -37.07 -62.59 -4.60
C PHE A 59 -35.56 -62.87 -4.61
N VAL A 60 -34.79 -62.07 -5.37
CA VAL A 60 -33.35 -62.30 -5.56
C VAL A 60 -32.50 -61.55 -4.52
N ARG A 61 -33.00 -60.47 -3.93
CA ARG A 61 -32.32 -59.67 -2.89
C ARG A 61 -31.85 -60.51 -1.71
N ASP A 62 -32.70 -61.40 -1.21
CA ASP A 62 -32.38 -62.28 -0.07
C ASP A 62 -31.21 -63.25 -0.37
N PHE A 63 -30.81 -63.45 -1.63
CA PHE A 63 -29.72 -64.35 -2.05
C PHE A 63 -28.45 -63.66 -2.56
N ARG A 64 -28.44 -62.32 -2.71
CA ARG A 64 -27.28 -61.55 -3.19
C ARG A 64 -26.36 -61.13 -2.04
N SER A 65 -25.09 -60.86 -2.34
CA SER A 65 -24.24 -60.06 -1.46
C SER A 65 -24.86 -58.68 -1.29
N LEU A 66 -24.99 -58.24 -0.04
CA LEU A 66 -25.54 -56.92 0.32
C LEU A 66 -24.39 -56.01 0.75
N GLU A 67 -24.56 -54.71 0.56
CA GLU A 67 -23.60 -53.69 1.01
C GLU A 67 -23.70 -53.47 2.53
N ASP A 68 -22.68 -52.85 3.12
CA ASP A 68 -22.54 -52.77 4.59
C ASP A 68 -23.74 -52.08 5.28
N ASP A 69 -24.30 -51.03 4.66
CA ASP A 69 -25.45 -50.29 5.19
C ASP A 69 -26.75 -51.12 5.19
N GLU A 70 -26.91 -52.07 4.26
CA GLU A 70 -28.06 -52.99 4.24
C GLU A 70 -27.88 -54.19 5.19
N MET A 71 -26.63 -54.50 5.56
CA MET A 71 -26.28 -55.73 6.27
C MET A 71 -26.86 -55.79 7.70
N GLY A 72 -27.09 -54.65 8.35
CA GLY A 72 -27.74 -54.57 9.66
C GLY A 72 -29.19 -55.07 9.65
N ALA A 73 -30.02 -54.49 8.76
CA ALA A 73 -31.41 -54.87 8.57
C ALA A 73 -31.56 -56.34 8.12
N ALA A 74 -30.68 -56.80 7.23
CA ALA A 74 -30.67 -58.18 6.76
C ALA A 74 -30.30 -59.20 7.86
N ARG A 75 -29.35 -58.87 8.75
CA ARG A 75 -29.05 -59.72 9.93
C ARG A 75 -30.23 -59.82 10.88
N GLU A 76 -30.99 -58.74 11.08
CA GLU A 76 -32.18 -58.76 11.94
C GLU A 76 -33.30 -59.61 11.33
N ARG A 77 -33.57 -59.51 10.01
CA ARG A 77 -34.51 -60.40 9.31
C ARG A 77 -34.10 -61.87 9.41
N VAL A 78 -32.81 -62.18 9.22
CA VAL A 78 -32.28 -63.55 9.25
C VAL A 78 -32.40 -64.23 10.62
N ARG A 79 -32.54 -63.49 11.74
CA ARG A 79 -32.90 -64.08 13.05
C ARG A 79 -34.23 -64.84 13.03
N ALA A 80 -35.16 -64.51 12.15
CA ALA A 80 -36.41 -65.27 12.01
C ALA A 80 -36.15 -66.76 11.67
N LEU A 81 -35.01 -67.07 11.01
CA LEU A 81 -34.62 -68.44 10.68
C LEU A 81 -34.16 -69.27 11.89
N ASP A 82 -33.80 -68.68 13.03
CA ASP A 82 -33.34 -69.42 14.22
C ASP A 82 -34.42 -70.41 14.75
N GLN A 83 -35.70 -70.11 14.53
CA GLN A 83 -36.84 -70.91 15.02
C GLN A 83 -37.57 -71.71 13.93
N VAL A 84 -37.44 -71.34 12.65
CA VAL A 84 -38.20 -71.94 11.54
C VAL A 84 -38.07 -73.47 11.44
N PRO A 85 -36.87 -74.08 11.45
CA PRO A 85 -36.74 -75.54 11.33
C PRO A 85 -37.39 -76.32 12.47
N PHE A 86 -37.55 -75.72 13.66
CA PHE A 86 -38.24 -76.37 14.78
C PHE A 86 -39.74 -76.53 14.51
N PHE A 87 -40.38 -75.49 13.97
CA PHE A 87 -41.79 -75.55 13.61
C PHE A 87 -42.04 -76.46 12.39
N VAL A 88 -41.11 -76.48 11.42
CA VAL A 88 -41.17 -77.42 10.29
C VAL A 88 -40.99 -78.86 10.77
N LEU A 89 -40.00 -79.15 11.63
CA LEU A 89 -39.82 -80.47 12.26
C LEU A 89 -41.10 -80.94 12.97
N LEU A 90 -41.74 -80.06 13.75
CA LEU A 90 -42.98 -80.40 14.46
C LEU A 90 -44.13 -80.73 13.50
N ALA A 91 -44.30 -79.93 12.44
CA ALA A 91 -45.33 -80.17 11.42
C ALA A 91 -45.07 -81.46 10.63
N HIS A 92 -43.82 -81.72 10.24
CA HIS A 92 -43.44 -82.95 9.54
C HIS A 92 -43.54 -84.18 10.44
N LEU A 93 -43.27 -84.08 11.75
CA LEU A 93 -43.50 -85.18 12.71
C LEU A 93 -44.99 -85.53 12.82
N VAL A 94 -45.88 -84.54 12.86
CA VAL A 94 -47.34 -84.78 12.87
C VAL A 94 -47.80 -85.44 11.56
N ALA A 95 -47.34 -84.94 10.41
CA ALA A 95 -47.64 -85.54 9.11
C ALA A 95 -47.09 -86.98 8.99
N ALA A 96 -45.85 -87.22 9.39
CA ALA A 96 -45.24 -88.54 9.39
C ALA A 96 -45.97 -89.52 10.33
N ALA A 97 -46.39 -89.06 11.53
CA ALA A 97 -47.16 -89.88 12.45
C ALA A 97 -48.53 -90.28 11.88
N ALA A 98 -49.22 -89.38 11.18
CA ALA A 98 -50.47 -89.69 10.48
C ALA A 98 -50.27 -90.71 9.34
N ILE A 99 -49.19 -90.58 8.55
CA ILE A 99 -48.84 -91.54 7.48
C ILE A 99 -48.47 -92.91 8.06
N VAL A 100 -47.73 -92.96 9.16
CA VAL A 100 -47.39 -94.21 9.88
C VAL A 100 -48.64 -94.87 10.49
N TYR A 101 -49.58 -94.07 11.01
CA TYR A 101 -50.84 -94.57 11.55
C TYR A 101 -51.71 -95.22 10.46
N ASP A 102 -51.84 -94.56 9.29
CA ASP A 102 -52.62 -95.08 8.17
C ASP A 102 -52.02 -96.35 7.53
N LEU A 103 -50.70 -96.39 7.35
CA LEU A 103 -50.02 -97.52 6.71
C LEU A 103 -49.72 -98.70 7.67
N GLY A 104 -49.91 -98.50 8.98
CA GLY A 104 -49.72 -99.50 10.01
C GLY A 104 -48.32 -100.14 10.01
N SER A 105 -48.25 -101.45 10.26
CA SER A 105 -46.99 -102.22 10.23
C SER A 105 -46.50 -102.56 8.81
N GLY A 106 -47.24 -102.19 7.77
CA GLY A 106 -46.99 -102.55 6.37
C GLY A 106 -46.24 -101.49 5.54
N ILE A 107 -45.74 -100.41 6.17
CA ILE A 107 -45.13 -99.27 5.46
C ILE A 107 -44.04 -99.73 4.48
N PRO A 108 -44.17 -99.45 3.17
CA PRO A 108 -43.13 -99.78 2.20
C PRO A 108 -41.79 -99.11 2.56
N PRO A 109 -40.63 -99.78 2.40
CA PRO A 109 -39.32 -99.15 2.62
C PRO A 109 -39.13 -97.85 1.82
N LEU A 110 -39.77 -97.78 0.65
CA LEU A 110 -39.80 -96.61 -0.24
C LEU A 110 -40.53 -95.39 0.33
N VAL A 111 -41.39 -95.58 1.35
CA VAL A 111 -42.06 -94.51 2.12
C VAL A 111 -41.34 -94.26 3.45
N ALA A 112 -40.99 -95.34 4.17
CA ALA A 112 -40.32 -95.24 5.47
C ALA A 112 -38.94 -94.55 5.39
N VAL A 113 -38.11 -94.89 4.40
CA VAL A 113 -36.75 -94.34 4.30
C VAL A 113 -36.77 -92.82 4.02
N PRO A 114 -37.55 -92.29 3.06
CA PRO A 114 -37.66 -90.83 2.87
C PRO A 114 -38.28 -90.10 4.07
N LEU A 115 -39.23 -90.70 4.81
CA LEU A 115 -39.77 -90.12 6.04
C LEU A 115 -38.72 -90.02 7.15
N CYS A 116 -37.91 -91.07 7.37
CA CYS A 116 -36.81 -91.01 8.34
C CYS A 116 -35.72 -90.01 7.90
N GLN A 117 -35.43 -89.92 6.60
CA GLN A 117 -34.51 -88.93 6.04
C GLN A 117 -35.04 -87.49 6.21
N MET A 118 -36.35 -87.28 6.09
CA MET A 118 -37.00 -85.98 6.36
C MET A 118 -36.76 -85.53 7.80
N ILE A 119 -37.16 -86.36 8.76
CA ILE A 119 -37.06 -86.04 10.19
C ILE A 119 -35.58 -85.84 10.58
N GLY A 120 -34.67 -86.64 10.00
CA GLY A 120 -33.23 -86.45 10.17
C GLY A 120 -32.70 -85.12 9.60
N LEU A 121 -33.19 -84.70 8.43
CA LEU A 121 -32.84 -83.42 7.80
C LEU A 121 -33.36 -82.23 8.61
N ASP A 122 -34.60 -82.30 9.10
CA ASP A 122 -35.22 -81.27 9.93
C ASP A 122 -34.51 -81.13 11.28
N LEU A 123 -34.21 -82.25 11.94
CA LEU A 123 -33.43 -82.30 13.17
C LEU A 123 -32.03 -81.73 12.97
N PHE A 124 -31.36 -82.07 11.86
CA PHE A 124 -30.06 -81.52 11.51
C PHE A 124 -30.14 -80.00 11.28
N ALA A 125 -31.13 -79.52 10.51
CA ALA A 125 -31.33 -78.10 10.26
C ALA A 125 -31.58 -77.34 11.58
N TRP A 126 -32.48 -77.83 12.43
CA TRP A 126 -32.74 -77.23 13.74
C TRP A 126 -31.48 -77.15 14.61
N LEU A 127 -30.72 -78.24 14.74
CA LEU A 127 -29.48 -78.26 15.51
C LEU A 127 -28.40 -77.36 14.91
N TRP A 128 -28.31 -77.26 13.58
CA TRP A 128 -27.36 -76.40 12.88
C TRP A 128 -27.63 -74.92 13.11
N PHE A 129 -28.85 -74.47 12.83
CA PHE A 129 -29.27 -73.09 13.01
C PHE A 129 -29.21 -72.69 14.50
N ARG A 130 -29.66 -73.57 15.42
CA ARG A 130 -29.56 -73.36 16.87
C ARG A 130 -28.12 -73.27 17.39
N LYS A 131 -27.18 -74.11 16.93
CA LYS A 131 -25.78 -74.10 17.41
C LYS A 131 -24.99 -72.89 16.90
N ARG A 132 -25.20 -72.47 15.64
CA ARG A 132 -24.42 -71.37 15.06
C ARG A 132 -24.98 -69.98 15.34
N LYS A 133 -26.24 -69.85 15.80
CA LYS A 133 -27.04 -68.61 15.87
C LYS A 133 -27.08 -67.91 14.52
N VAL A 134 -28.20 -67.96 13.79
CA VAL A 134 -28.20 -67.56 12.37
C VAL A 134 -27.74 -66.11 12.16
N SER A 135 -27.96 -65.23 13.14
CA SER A 135 -27.46 -63.85 13.15
C SER A 135 -25.93 -63.66 13.11
N SER A 136 -25.14 -64.72 13.34
CA SER A 136 -23.66 -64.68 13.21
C SER A 136 -23.19 -64.89 11.77
N LEU A 137 -24.02 -65.49 10.92
CA LEU A 137 -23.72 -65.74 9.52
C LEU A 137 -24.00 -64.49 8.68
N VAL A 138 -23.29 -64.36 7.56
CA VAL A 138 -23.61 -63.33 6.56
C VAL A 138 -25.01 -63.65 6.00
N PRO A 139 -25.96 -62.69 5.94
CA PRO A 139 -27.37 -62.98 5.69
C PRO A 139 -27.66 -63.86 4.46
N HIS A 140 -26.99 -63.59 3.33
CA HIS A 140 -27.18 -64.36 2.10
C HIS A 140 -26.61 -65.79 2.15
N VAL A 141 -25.67 -66.08 3.07
CA VAL A 141 -25.19 -67.45 3.31
C VAL A 141 -26.24 -68.24 4.09
N ALA A 142 -26.88 -67.61 5.07
CA ALA A 142 -27.97 -68.22 5.83
C ALA A 142 -29.19 -68.52 4.96
N THR A 143 -29.63 -67.59 4.12
CA THR A 143 -30.76 -67.79 3.21
C THR A 143 -30.46 -68.83 2.12
N ARG A 144 -29.24 -68.87 1.55
CA ARG A 144 -28.82 -69.95 0.63
C ARG A 144 -28.80 -71.31 1.30
N GLY A 145 -28.36 -71.39 2.56
CA GLY A 145 -28.45 -72.63 3.37
C GLY A 145 -29.90 -73.07 3.60
N ALA A 146 -30.79 -72.13 3.91
CA ALA A 146 -32.22 -72.40 4.03
C ALA A 146 -32.86 -72.82 2.69
N ALA A 147 -32.44 -72.26 1.55
CA ALA A 147 -32.91 -72.69 0.23
C ALA A 147 -32.52 -74.14 -0.09
N ALA A 148 -31.27 -74.54 0.20
CA ALA A 148 -30.83 -75.91 0.02
C ALA A 148 -31.66 -76.89 0.89
N TYR A 149 -31.96 -76.51 2.13
CA TYR A 149 -32.85 -77.26 3.03
C TYR A 149 -34.29 -77.37 2.46
N VAL A 150 -34.90 -76.25 2.02
CA VAL A 150 -36.24 -76.25 1.40
C VAL A 150 -36.30 -77.13 0.15
N ILE A 151 -35.27 -77.11 -0.70
CA ILE A 151 -35.20 -77.95 -1.90
C ILE A 151 -35.09 -79.44 -1.52
N LEU A 152 -34.19 -79.80 -0.61
CA LEU A 152 -33.98 -81.20 -0.22
C LEU A 152 -35.20 -81.77 0.52
N ALA A 153 -35.82 -81.01 1.41
CA ALA A 153 -37.09 -81.38 2.04
C ALA A 153 -38.21 -81.50 0.98
N ASN A 154 -38.24 -80.63 -0.04
CA ASN A 154 -39.20 -80.81 -1.12
C ASN A 154 -38.99 -82.12 -1.90
N LEU A 155 -37.75 -82.50 -2.22
CA LEU A 155 -37.45 -83.75 -2.92
C LEU A 155 -37.86 -84.99 -2.10
N LEU A 156 -37.53 -85.01 -0.81
CA LEU A 156 -37.88 -86.11 0.09
C LEU A 156 -39.41 -86.26 0.24
N TRP A 157 -40.16 -85.17 0.45
CA TRP A 157 -41.63 -85.22 0.43
C TRP A 157 -42.20 -85.66 -0.92
N GLY A 158 -41.51 -85.36 -2.03
CA GLY A 158 -41.88 -85.86 -3.36
C GLY A 158 -41.77 -87.38 -3.46
N ALA A 159 -40.72 -87.97 -2.89
CA ALA A 159 -40.55 -89.43 -2.83
C ALA A 159 -41.64 -90.10 -1.96
N VAL A 160 -41.96 -89.53 -0.79
CA VAL A 160 -43.05 -90.00 0.08
C VAL A 160 -44.39 -89.96 -0.67
N ALA A 161 -44.73 -88.82 -1.27
CA ALA A 161 -46.01 -88.61 -1.95
C ALA A 161 -46.17 -89.46 -3.22
N TRP A 162 -45.07 -89.85 -3.88
CA TRP A 162 -45.10 -90.79 -5.01
C TRP A 162 -45.33 -92.24 -4.56
N ALA A 163 -44.73 -92.65 -3.44
CA ALA A 163 -44.71 -94.04 -3.00
C ALA A 163 -45.88 -94.44 -2.08
N ALA A 164 -46.47 -93.50 -1.33
CA ALA A 164 -47.51 -93.79 -0.33
C ALA A 164 -48.91 -94.18 -0.89
N PRO A 165 -49.45 -93.56 -1.98
CA PRO A 165 -50.84 -93.78 -2.38
C PRO A 165 -51.21 -95.23 -2.73
N GLY A 166 -50.25 -96.05 -3.14
CA GLY A 166 -50.47 -97.46 -3.48
C GLY A 166 -50.59 -98.41 -2.27
N ALA A 167 -50.41 -97.92 -1.04
CA ALA A 167 -50.37 -98.73 0.18
C ALA A 167 -51.32 -98.25 1.30
N ALA A 168 -52.04 -97.14 1.08
CA ALA A 168 -52.90 -96.47 2.05
C ALA A 168 -54.09 -97.32 2.52
N SER A 169 -54.56 -97.10 3.77
CA SER A 169 -55.78 -97.74 4.28
C SER A 169 -57.01 -96.80 4.23
N ASP A 170 -56.80 -95.52 4.55
CA ASP A 170 -57.72 -94.40 4.38
C ASP A 170 -57.06 -93.30 3.52
N PRO A 171 -57.42 -93.20 2.22
CA PRO A 171 -56.87 -92.19 1.33
C PRO A 171 -57.04 -90.75 1.82
N LEU A 172 -58.11 -90.44 2.57
CA LEU A 172 -58.38 -89.09 3.05
C LEU A 172 -57.39 -88.65 4.13
N VAL A 173 -57.05 -89.57 5.05
CA VAL A 173 -56.06 -89.32 6.11
C VAL A 173 -54.67 -89.13 5.50
N LEU A 174 -54.31 -89.96 4.52
CA LEU A 174 -53.04 -89.84 3.80
C LEU A 174 -52.94 -88.52 3.04
N ASP A 175 -53.96 -88.13 2.29
CA ASP A 175 -53.96 -86.88 1.51
C ASP A 175 -53.83 -85.65 2.42
N ILE A 176 -54.55 -85.61 3.54
CA ILE A 176 -54.44 -84.52 4.53
C ILE A 176 -53.02 -84.45 5.11
N ALA A 177 -52.42 -85.59 5.44
CA ALA A 177 -51.07 -85.65 5.98
C ALA A 177 -50.00 -85.19 4.97
N LEU A 178 -50.10 -85.63 3.71
CA LEU A 178 -49.22 -85.20 2.63
C LEU A 178 -49.35 -83.70 2.35
N VAL A 179 -50.58 -83.18 2.25
CA VAL A 179 -50.84 -81.74 2.05
C VAL A 179 -50.31 -80.91 3.23
N GLY A 180 -50.54 -81.34 4.46
CA GLY A 180 -50.05 -80.68 5.67
C GLY A 180 -48.52 -80.63 5.74
N GLY A 181 -47.85 -81.75 5.49
CA GLY A 181 -46.38 -81.81 5.44
C GLY A 181 -45.79 -80.94 4.32
N ILE A 182 -46.39 -80.97 3.13
CA ILE A 182 -45.91 -80.19 1.98
C ILE A 182 -46.11 -78.67 2.18
N ILE A 183 -47.23 -78.23 2.77
CA ILE A 183 -47.54 -76.80 3.01
C ILE A 183 -46.74 -76.20 4.18
N ALA A 184 -46.27 -77.02 5.12
CA ALA A 184 -45.48 -76.55 6.28
C ALA A 184 -44.26 -75.72 5.86
N LEU A 185 -43.58 -76.11 4.78
CA LEU A 185 -42.40 -75.41 4.25
C LEU A 185 -42.71 -73.95 3.82
N PRO A 186 -43.52 -73.67 2.77
CA PRO A 186 -43.78 -72.28 2.35
C PRO A 186 -44.41 -71.41 3.45
N VAL A 187 -45.22 -71.98 4.34
CA VAL A 187 -45.80 -71.24 5.48
C VAL A 187 -44.73 -70.81 6.49
N ALA A 188 -43.78 -71.69 6.82
CA ALA A 188 -42.73 -71.38 7.79
C ALA A 188 -41.74 -70.31 7.27
N PHE A 189 -41.57 -70.19 5.95
CA PHE A 189 -40.65 -69.22 5.33
C PHE A 189 -41.30 -67.89 4.90
N LEU A 190 -42.54 -67.59 5.31
CA LEU A 190 -43.29 -66.39 4.92
C LEU A 190 -42.57 -65.03 5.10
N THR A 191 -41.52 -64.92 5.92
CA THR A 191 -40.70 -63.69 6.04
C THR A 191 -39.64 -63.51 4.94
N PHE A 192 -39.51 -64.50 4.05
CA PHE A 192 -38.52 -64.57 2.96
C PHE A 192 -39.23 -64.94 1.64
N PRO A 193 -39.51 -63.96 0.76
CA PRO A 193 -40.24 -64.22 -0.50
C PRO A 193 -39.57 -65.27 -1.37
N GLY A 194 -38.23 -65.25 -1.47
CA GLY A 194 -37.46 -66.23 -2.24
C GLY A 194 -37.63 -67.68 -1.75
N LEU A 195 -37.64 -67.89 -0.43
CA LEU A 195 -37.81 -69.21 0.17
C LEU A 195 -39.28 -69.67 0.14
N THR A 196 -40.22 -68.74 0.32
CA THR A 196 -41.66 -69.01 0.16
C THR A 196 -41.97 -69.46 -1.27
N LEU A 197 -41.42 -68.77 -2.28
CA LEU A 197 -41.57 -69.13 -3.69
C LEU A 197 -40.98 -70.52 -4.00
N LEU A 198 -39.76 -70.81 -3.53
CA LEU A 198 -39.15 -72.15 -3.68
C LEU A 198 -40.00 -73.25 -3.03
N GLY A 199 -40.56 -72.98 -1.84
CA GLY A 199 -41.53 -73.85 -1.19
C GLY A 199 -42.76 -74.10 -2.07
N CYS A 200 -43.46 -73.03 -2.47
CA CYS A 200 -44.67 -73.09 -3.30
C CYS A 200 -44.45 -73.78 -4.65
N LEU A 201 -43.32 -73.55 -5.33
CA LEU A 201 -42.96 -74.25 -6.56
C LEU A 201 -42.80 -75.76 -6.33
N GLY A 202 -42.13 -76.14 -5.25
CA GLY A 202 -42.01 -77.54 -4.83
C GLY A 202 -43.37 -78.18 -4.49
N CYS A 203 -44.28 -77.45 -3.85
CA CYS A 203 -45.64 -77.92 -3.59
C CYS A 203 -46.45 -78.09 -4.89
N GLY A 204 -46.51 -77.05 -5.72
CA GLY A 204 -47.34 -76.99 -6.92
C GLY A 204 -46.94 -78.01 -7.97
N LEU A 205 -45.64 -78.21 -8.20
CA LEU A 205 -45.14 -79.22 -9.14
C LEU A 205 -45.56 -80.64 -8.72
N LYS A 206 -45.54 -80.96 -7.41
CA LYS A 206 -45.97 -82.28 -6.93
C LYS A 206 -47.47 -82.47 -7.07
N ILE A 207 -48.28 -81.48 -6.70
CA ILE A 207 -49.74 -81.56 -6.84
C ILE A 207 -50.10 -81.74 -8.31
N PHE A 208 -49.44 -81.02 -9.22
CA PHE A 208 -49.61 -81.21 -10.67
C PHE A 208 -49.18 -82.60 -11.19
N LEU A 209 -48.12 -83.20 -10.65
CA LEU A 209 -47.62 -84.51 -11.09
C LEU A 209 -48.33 -85.71 -10.46
N LEU A 210 -48.92 -85.55 -9.26
CA LEU A 210 -49.48 -86.66 -8.47
C LEU A 210 -51.01 -86.64 -8.45
N SER A 211 -51.66 -85.47 -8.45
CA SER A 211 -53.12 -85.42 -8.55
C SER A 211 -53.55 -85.64 -10.01
N ARG A 212 -54.51 -86.55 -10.21
CA ARG A 212 -55.17 -86.76 -11.51
C ARG A 212 -56.33 -85.78 -11.75
N ASP A 213 -56.55 -84.86 -10.83
CA ASP A 213 -57.63 -83.87 -10.85
C ASP A 213 -57.10 -82.46 -11.15
N PRO A 214 -57.49 -81.84 -12.28
CA PRO A 214 -57.14 -80.46 -12.59
C PRO A 214 -57.55 -79.43 -11.53
N GLN A 215 -58.62 -79.67 -10.75
CA GLN A 215 -59.12 -78.71 -9.77
C GLN A 215 -58.16 -78.57 -8.57
N ALA A 216 -57.56 -79.66 -8.10
CA ALA A 216 -56.53 -79.64 -7.07
C ALA A 216 -55.32 -78.75 -7.46
N GLY A 217 -54.90 -78.80 -8.72
CA GLY A 217 -53.86 -77.92 -9.28
C GLY A 217 -54.22 -76.43 -9.22
N VAL A 218 -55.47 -76.07 -9.53
CA VAL A 218 -55.96 -74.68 -9.47
C VAL A 218 -56.01 -74.16 -8.02
N VAL A 219 -56.44 -74.99 -7.07
CA VAL A 219 -56.45 -74.63 -5.64
C VAL A 219 -55.02 -74.42 -5.12
N ALA A 220 -54.09 -75.32 -5.46
CA ALA A 220 -52.68 -75.21 -5.08
C ALA A 220 -52.00 -73.96 -5.67
N ALA A 221 -52.28 -73.62 -6.93
CA ALA A 221 -51.79 -72.40 -7.56
C ALA A 221 -52.35 -71.15 -6.86
N SER A 222 -53.65 -71.12 -6.56
CA SER A 222 -54.32 -70.02 -5.87
C SER A 222 -53.75 -69.79 -4.46
N LEU A 223 -53.56 -70.87 -3.70
CA LEU A 223 -52.93 -70.80 -2.37
C LEU A 223 -51.46 -70.33 -2.46
N SER A 224 -50.71 -70.78 -3.47
CA SER A 224 -49.33 -70.34 -3.71
C SER A 224 -49.24 -68.84 -3.98
N VAL A 225 -50.12 -68.29 -4.83
CA VAL A 225 -50.22 -66.84 -5.06
C VAL A 225 -50.54 -66.09 -3.76
N CYS A 226 -51.46 -66.60 -2.94
CA CYS A 226 -51.80 -65.99 -1.65
C CYS A 226 -50.62 -65.98 -0.65
N LEU A 227 -49.88 -67.09 -0.52
CA LEU A 227 -48.71 -67.18 0.37
C LEU A 227 -47.57 -66.26 -0.10
N ILE A 228 -47.31 -66.21 -1.41
CA ILE A 228 -46.31 -65.31 -2.01
C ILE A 228 -46.68 -63.84 -1.76
N TRP A 229 -47.95 -63.46 -1.98
CA TRP A 229 -48.43 -62.09 -1.71
C TRP A 229 -48.29 -61.72 -0.23
N LEU A 230 -48.70 -62.63 0.68
CA LEU A 230 -48.57 -62.42 2.12
C LEU A 230 -47.10 -62.26 2.55
N SER A 231 -46.19 -63.00 1.93
CA SER A 231 -44.75 -62.91 2.17
C SER A 231 -44.16 -61.57 1.74
N LEU A 232 -44.51 -61.12 0.53
CA LEU A 232 -44.09 -59.82 0.01
C LEU A 232 -44.60 -58.67 0.89
N LYS A 233 -45.88 -58.70 1.28
CA LYS A 233 -46.47 -57.69 2.18
C LYS A 233 -45.72 -57.60 3.51
N ARG A 234 -45.47 -58.74 4.17
CA ARG A 234 -44.69 -58.80 5.43
C ARG A 234 -43.28 -58.23 5.27
N THR A 235 -42.63 -58.46 4.13
CA THR A 235 -41.28 -57.94 3.85
C THR A 235 -41.29 -56.41 3.69
N CYS A 236 -42.29 -55.86 3.01
CA CYS A 236 -42.46 -54.40 2.87
C CYS A 236 -42.73 -53.71 4.23
N ASP A 237 -43.64 -54.26 5.04
CA ASP A 237 -43.99 -53.70 6.35
C ASP A 237 -42.77 -53.65 7.30
N GLN A 238 -41.94 -54.70 7.31
CA GLN A 238 -40.70 -54.74 8.09
C GLN A 238 -39.66 -53.70 7.63
N ALA A 239 -39.49 -53.52 6.31
CA ALA A 239 -38.55 -52.54 5.77
C ALA A 239 -38.92 -51.09 6.15
N ALA A 240 -40.22 -50.76 6.14
CA ALA A 240 -40.70 -49.43 6.52
C ALA A 240 -40.45 -49.09 8.01
N LEU A 241 -40.63 -50.07 8.89
CA LEU A 241 -40.39 -49.93 10.33
C LEU A 241 -38.92 -49.69 10.68
N LEU A 242 -38.00 -50.39 10.01
CA LEU A 242 -36.56 -50.23 10.19
C LEU A 242 -36.09 -48.83 9.77
N LYS A 243 -36.56 -48.33 8.61
CA LYS A 243 -36.23 -46.99 8.11
C LYS A 243 -36.57 -45.89 9.14
N ARG A 244 -37.77 -45.95 9.73
CA ARG A 244 -38.22 -44.98 10.76
C ARG A 244 -37.33 -44.99 12.02
N ARG A 245 -36.89 -46.18 12.48
CA ARG A 245 -35.99 -46.28 13.65
C ARG A 245 -34.61 -45.68 13.39
N MET A 246 -34.05 -45.91 12.20
CA MET A 246 -32.74 -45.37 11.81
C MET A 246 -32.78 -43.84 11.74
N GLU A 247 -33.85 -43.25 11.21
CA GLU A 247 -34.02 -41.80 11.06
C GLU A 247 -34.03 -41.05 12.41
N VAL A 248 -34.72 -41.59 13.42
CA VAL A 248 -34.73 -41.02 14.79
C VAL A 248 -33.35 -41.10 15.45
N HIS A 249 -32.67 -42.25 15.39
CA HIS A 249 -31.32 -42.40 15.95
C HIS A 249 -30.28 -41.54 15.22
N TRP A 250 -30.43 -41.36 13.91
CA TRP A 250 -29.56 -40.50 13.10
C TRP A 250 -29.68 -39.04 13.54
N ASN A 251 -30.90 -38.53 13.68
CA ASN A 251 -31.15 -37.14 14.10
C ASN A 251 -30.60 -36.86 15.50
N ALA A 252 -30.76 -37.78 16.45
CA ALA A 252 -30.18 -37.66 17.80
C ALA A 252 -28.64 -37.60 17.77
N ARG A 253 -27.96 -38.50 17.05
CA ARG A 253 -26.49 -38.49 16.89
C ARG A 253 -25.95 -37.32 16.08
N ARG A 254 -26.80 -36.70 15.24
CA ARG A 254 -26.45 -35.50 14.49
C ARG A 254 -26.52 -34.25 15.37
N ALA A 255 -27.54 -34.14 16.22
CA ALA A 255 -27.63 -33.04 17.20
C ALA A 255 -26.46 -33.06 18.20
N ALA A 256 -26.14 -34.24 18.75
CA ALA A 256 -25.00 -34.39 19.67
C ALA A 256 -23.66 -33.96 19.05
N ARG A 257 -23.36 -34.42 17.82
CA ARG A 257 -22.13 -34.01 17.11
C ARG A 257 -22.08 -32.52 16.79
N PHE A 258 -23.21 -31.86 16.49
CA PHE A 258 -23.20 -30.41 16.28
C PHE A 258 -22.86 -29.63 17.54
N ILE A 259 -23.29 -30.09 18.73
CA ILE A 259 -22.92 -29.48 20.01
C ILE A 259 -21.42 -29.65 20.25
N GLU A 260 -20.91 -30.87 20.09
CA GLU A 260 -19.49 -31.21 20.27
C GLU A 260 -18.58 -30.46 19.27
N GLU A 261 -18.93 -30.40 17.98
CA GLU A 261 -18.21 -29.61 16.97
C GLU A 261 -18.25 -28.10 17.28
N PHE A 262 -19.35 -27.60 17.85
CA PHE A 262 -19.46 -26.18 18.23
C PHE A 262 -18.55 -25.84 19.42
N GLU A 263 -18.55 -26.65 20.48
CA GLU A 263 -17.65 -26.48 21.63
C GLU A 263 -16.17 -26.62 21.24
N GLN A 264 -15.83 -27.63 20.43
CA GLN A 264 -14.46 -27.83 19.93
C GLN A 264 -14.00 -26.70 18.99
N SER A 265 -14.91 -25.98 18.33
CA SER A 265 -14.56 -24.86 17.47
C SER A 265 -14.05 -23.61 18.22
N GLY A 266 -14.31 -23.53 19.53
CA GLY A 266 -13.96 -22.39 20.38
C GLY A 266 -14.67 -21.08 20.04
N ARG A 267 -15.78 -21.13 19.29
CA ARG A 267 -16.57 -19.96 18.89
C ARG A 267 -17.70 -19.62 19.87
N GLY A 268 -17.94 -20.48 20.83
CA GLY A 268 -18.89 -20.27 21.90
C GLY A 268 -18.90 -21.44 22.88
N TRP A 269 -19.55 -21.21 24.01
CA TRP A 269 -19.57 -22.09 25.17
C TRP A 269 -20.98 -22.14 25.76
N PHE A 270 -21.36 -23.27 26.34
CA PHE A 270 -22.68 -23.47 26.92
C PHE A 270 -22.65 -23.36 28.44
N TRP A 271 -23.77 -22.89 29.00
CA TRP A 271 -23.96 -22.75 30.44
C TRP A 271 -25.42 -23.02 30.83
N GLU A 272 -25.60 -23.55 32.03
CA GLU A 272 -26.90 -23.71 32.67
C GLU A 272 -26.78 -23.33 34.15
N THR A 273 -27.85 -22.74 34.70
CA THR A 273 -28.04 -22.51 36.13
C THR A 273 -29.23 -23.29 36.65
N SER A 274 -29.16 -23.62 37.94
CA SER A 274 -30.31 -23.99 38.77
C SER A 274 -31.25 -22.80 39.03
N GLY A 275 -32.45 -23.07 39.55
CA GLY A 275 -33.45 -22.06 39.91
C GLY A 275 -33.03 -21.10 41.05
N ARG A 276 -31.85 -21.30 41.64
CA ARG A 276 -31.20 -20.38 42.60
C ARG A 276 -30.10 -19.52 41.97
N GLY A 277 -29.86 -19.62 40.66
CA GLY A 277 -28.80 -18.88 39.94
C GLY A 277 -27.40 -19.48 40.05
N ALA A 278 -27.24 -20.59 40.76
CA ALA A 278 -25.99 -21.35 40.83
C ALA A 278 -25.84 -22.25 39.60
N LEU A 279 -24.64 -22.30 39.01
CA LEU A 279 -24.31 -23.08 37.81
C LEU A 279 -24.57 -24.58 38.01
N SER A 280 -25.36 -25.18 37.10
CA SER A 280 -25.65 -26.63 37.06
C SER A 280 -24.85 -27.34 35.97
N TYR A 281 -24.49 -26.63 34.90
CA TYR A 281 -23.66 -27.14 33.82
C TYR A 281 -22.83 -26.00 33.22
N VAL A 282 -21.59 -26.32 32.88
CA VAL A 282 -20.62 -25.41 32.24
C VAL A 282 -19.82 -26.24 31.24
N SER A 283 -19.71 -25.78 29.99
CA SER A 283 -18.79 -26.40 29.02
C SER A 283 -17.32 -26.11 29.39
N GLU A 284 -16.42 -27.05 29.14
CA GLU A 284 -14.97 -26.93 29.47
C GLU A 284 -14.32 -25.69 28.85
N HIS A 285 -14.84 -25.19 27.73
CA HIS A 285 -14.32 -23.98 27.09
C HIS A 285 -14.53 -22.71 27.95
N LEU A 286 -15.66 -22.60 28.66
CA LEU A 286 -15.88 -21.51 29.62
C LEU A 286 -14.94 -21.64 30.82
N ALA A 287 -14.72 -22.85 31.32
CA ALA A 287 -13.82 -23.10 32.44
C ALA A 287 -12.36 -22.73 32.11
N ALA A 288 -11.93 -22.98 30.86
CA ALA A 288 -10.61 -22.58 30.37
C ALA A 288 -10.36 -21.07 30.45
N HIS A 289 -11.39 -20.21 30.29
CA HIS A 289 -11.24 -18.75 30.45
C HIS A 289 -10.82 -18.36 31.88
N PHE A 290 -11.25 -19.10 32.89
CA PHE A 290 -10.89 -18.91 34.30
C PHE A 290 -9.66 -19.71 34.73
N LYS A 291 -9.12 -20.58 33.85
CA LYS A 291 -8.05 -21.54 34.15
C LYS A 291 -8.41 -22.52 35.26
N THR A 292 -9.69 -22.88 35.37
CA THR A 292 -10.21 -23.91 36.29
C THR A 292 -10.75 -25.11 35.51
N SER A 293 -11.17 -26.18 36.20
CA SER A 293 -12.02 -27.20 35.58
C SER A 293 -13.49 -26.74 35.55
N ALA A 294 -14.33 -27.40 34.73
CA ALA A 294 -15.77 -27.17 34.76
C ALA A 294 -16.40 -27.53 36.12
N ASP A 295 -15.94 -28.63 36.74
CA ASP A 295 -16.40 -29.10 38.05
C ASP A 295 -16.16 -28.05 39.17
N ASP A 296 -15.06 -27.29 39.11
CA ASP A 296 -14.75 -26.23 40.07
C ASP A 296 -15.72 -25.03 40.01
N LEU A 297 -16.43 -24.84 38.89
CA LEU A 297 -17.37 -23.74 38.66
C LEU A 297 -18.83 -24.14 38.95
N ILE A 298 -19.14 -25.43 38.89
CA ILE A 298 -20.48 -25.95 39.22
C ILE A 298 -20.81 -25.61 40.68
N GLY A 299 -22.04 -25.15 40.92
CA GLY A 299 -22.52 -24.70 42.22
C GLY A 299 -22.23 -23.24 42.56
N ARG A 300 -21.38 -22.53 41.82
CA ARG A 300 -21.15 -21.08 42.02
C ARG A 300 -22.26 -20.22 41.39
N PRO A 301 -22.62 -19.07 41.96
CA PRO A 301 -23.51 -18.10 41.33
C PRO A 301 -22.98 -17.65 39.96
N PHE A 302 -23.80 -17.69 38.92
CA PHE A 302 -23.40 -17.26 37.57
C PHE A 302 -22.90 -15.81 37.53
N THR A 303 -23.43 -14.94 38.40
CA THR A 303 -23.03 -13.54 38.52
C THR A 303 -21.58 -13.35 38.98
N GLU A 304 -20.95 -14.33 39.62
CA GLU A 304 -19.52 -14.25 40.00
C GLU A 304 -18.58 -14.32 38.78
N LEU A 305 -19.05 -14.82 37.64
CA LEU A 305 -18.28 -14.88 36.40
C LEU A 305 -18.25 -13.55 35.63
N ILE A 306 -19.07 -12.58 36.04
CA ILE A 306 -19.27 -11.29 35.36
C ILE A 306 -18.44 -10.23 36.10
N GLY A 307 -17.59 -9.51 35.36
CA GLY A 307 -16.78 -8.42 35.91
C GLY A 307 -17.56 -7.11 35.99
N THR A 308 -16.90 -6.07 36.51
CA THR A 308 -17.37 -4.68 36.48
C THR A 308 -16.31 -3.80 35.82
N ASP A 309 -16.68 -2.96 34.85
CA ASP A 309 -15.77 -1.99 34.21
C ASP A 309 -16.20 -0.55 34.49
N ASP A 310 -15.31 0.25 35.07
CA ASP A 310 -15.50 1.66 35.42
C ASP A 310 -15.59 2.60 34.20
N ARG A 311 -15.32 2.10 32.97
CA ARG A 311 -15.29 2.90 31.73
C ARG A 311 -16.68 3.19 31.14
N ALA A 312 -17.47 3.95 31.88
CA ALA A 312 -18.54 4.87 31.42
C ALA A 312 -19.73 4.38 30.57
N ASP A 313 -19.73 3.16 30.00
CA ASP A 313 -20.85 2.65 29.15
C ASP A 313 -21.32 1.23 29.56
N THR A 314 -20.55 0.52 30.39
CA THR A 314 -20.86 -0.83 30.92
C THR A 314 -22.03 -0.87 31.91
N ASP A 315 -22.21 0.23 32.64
CA ASP A 315 -23.21 0.41 33.70
C ASP A 315 -24.66 0.23 33.18
N ALA A 316 -24.89 0.41 31.87
CA ALA A 316 -26.17 0.11 31.22
C ALA A 316 -26.37 -1.40 30.93
N SER A 317 -25.33 -2.09 30.47
CA SER A 317 -25.39 -3.50 30.07
C SER A 317 -25.50 -4.46 31.25
N GLU A 318 -24.75 -4.19 32.34
CA GLU A 318 -24.84 -4.98 33.58
C GLU A 318 -26.22 -4.86 34.24
N ARG A 319 -26.78 -3.65 34.31
CA ARG A 319 -28.16 -3.41 34.78
C ARG A 319 -29.20 -4.13 33.93
N THR A 320 -28.98 -4.18 32.62
CA THR A 320 -29.85 -4.90 31.67
C THR A 320 -29.82 -6.41 31.95
N LEU A 321 -28.65 -7.04 32.06
CA LEU A 321 -28.55 -8.47 32.36
C LEU A 321 -29.14 -8.83 33.73
N GLY A 322 -28.85 -8.04 34.77
CA GLY A 322 -29.44 -8.21 36.11
C GLY A 322 -30.97 -8.13 36.11
N PHE A 323 -31.54 -7.24 35.30
CA PHE A 323 -32.99 -7.16 35.07
C PHE A 323 -33.53 -8.44 34.41
N HIS A 324 -32.93 -8.92 33.32
CA HIS A 324 -33.40 -10.15 32.65
C HIS A 324 -33.34 -11.39 33.55
N LEU A 325 -32.25 -11.55 34.32
CA LEU A 325 -32.07 -12.66 35.25
C LEU A 325 -33.10 -12.62 36.40
N SER A 326 -33.34 -11.45 36.99
CA SER A 326 -34.31 -11.29 38.09
C SER A 326 -35.78 -11.38 37.62
N ALA A 327 -36.11 -10.81 36.46
CA ALA A 327 -37.43 -10.89 35.84
C ALA A 327 -37.73 -12.25 35.18
N ARG A 328 -36.73 -13.16 35.10
CA ARG A 328 -36.82 -14.47 34.43
C ARG A 328 -37.23 -14.38 32.96
N LEU A 329 -36.75 -13.35 32.28
CA LEU A 329 -37.02 -13.10 30.86
C LEU A 329 -35.90 -13.69 30.00
N PRO A 330 -36.20 -14.19 28.79
CA PRO A 330 -35.15 -14.51 27.82
C PRO A 330 -34.37 -13.25 27.46
N PHE A 331 -33.10 -13.43 27.10
CA PHE A 331 -32.21 -12.37 26.63
C PHE A 331 -31.27 -12.89 25.56
N THR A 332 -30.82 -11.98 24.70
CA THR A 332 -29.99 -12.28 23.54
C THR A 332 -28.94 -11.20 23.38
N ASP A 333 -27.71 -11.62 23.10
CA ASP A 333 -26.53 -10.79 22.79
C ASP A 333 -26.22 -9.65 23.79
N ILE A 334 -26.49 -9.85 25.08
CA ILE A 334 -26.08 -8.87 26.10
C ILE A 334 -24.57 -8.96 26.30
N THR A 335 -23.88 -7.83 26.07
CA THR A 335 -22.42 -7.78 26.18
C THR A 335 -21.98 -7.43 27.60
N VAL A 336 -21.10 -8.25 28.19
CA VAL A 336 -20.55 -8.04 29.55
C VAL A 336 -19.04 -8.36 29.61
N PRO A 337 -18.28 -7.75 30.54
CA PRO A 337 -16.90 -8.15 30.80
C PRO A 337 -16.86 -9.45 31.63
N ALA A 338 -15.84 -10.28 31.42
CA ALA A 338 -15.58 -11.46 32.25
C ALA A 338 -14.84 -11.07 33.54
N ASN A 339 -15.15 -11.74 34.66
CA ASN A 339 -14.47 -11.51 35.94
C ASN A 339 -13.09 -12.21 35.98
N THR A 340 -12.16 -11.78 35.13
CA THR A 340 -10.81 -12.37 35.02
C THR A 340 -9.74 -11.28 35.05
N SER A 341 -8.48 -11.66 35.29
CA SER A 341 -7.34 -10.74 35.20
C SER A 341 -6.93 -10.37 33.77
N ALA A 342 -7.61 -10.92 32.75
CA ALA A 342 -7.45 -10.56 31.36
C ALA A 342 -8.68 -9.76 30.88
N GLU A 343 -8.43 -8.78 30.00
CA GLU A 343 -9.50 -8.02 29.34
C GLU A 343 -10.21 -8.93 28.32
N ILE A 344 -11.28 -9.60 28.78
CA ILE A 344 -12.12 -10.53 28.02
C ILE A 344 -13.56 -10.02 28.05
N TRP A 345 -14.20 -9.98 26.87
CA TRP A 345 -15.58 -9.53 26.68
C TRP A 345 -16.44 -10.67 26.13
N TRP A 346 -17.64 -10.83 26.64
CA TRP A 346 -18.59 -11.85 26.19
C TRP A 346 -19.88 -11.27 25.65
N SER A 347 -20.44 -11.91 24.62
CA SER A 347 -21.86 -11.84 24.28
C SER A 347 -22.58 -12.98 25.00
N LEU A 348 -23.65 -12.70 25.75
CA LEU A 348 -24.45 -13.69 26.47
C LEU A 348 -25.90 -13.74 25.97
N SER A 349 -26.37 -14.95 25.69
CA SER A 349 -27.77 -15.24 25.39
C SER A 349 -28.30 -16.35 26.30
N GLY A 350 -29.51 -16.20 26.82
CA GLY A 350 -30.07 -17.10 27.82
C GLY A 350 -31.59 -17.21 27.75
N THR A 351 -32.10 -18.42 27.98
CA THR A 351 -33.54 -18.71 28.03
C THR A 351 -33.91 -19.35 29.37
N PRO A 352 -35.01 -18.93 30.02
CA PRO A 352 -35.48 -19.56 31.25
C PRO A 352 -36.06 -20.95 30.96
N SER A 353 -35.83 -21.90 31.87
CA SER A 353 -36.41 -23.24 31.85
C SER A 353 -37.44 -23.39 32.98
N PHE A 354 -38.50 -24.16 32.70
CA PHE A 354 -39.60 -24.43 33.62
C PHE A 354 -39.97 -25.92 33.57
N ASP A 355 -40.48 -26.46 34.68
CA ASP A 355 -41.02 -27.81 34.71
C ASP A 355 -42.48 -27.88 34.22
N GLU A 356 -43.03 -29.10 34.14
CA GLU A 356 -44.42 -29.37 33.74
C GLU A 356 -45.48 -28.68 34.62
N HIS A 357 -45.08 -28.18 35.80
CA HIS A 357 -45.93 -27.47 36.77
C HIS A 357 -45.67 -25.95 36.76
N GLY A 358 -44.90 -25.44 35.80
CA GLY A 358 -44.57 -24.02 35.65
C GLY A 358 -43.55 -23.48 36.67
N ARG A 359 -42.87 -24.35 37.43
CA ARG A 359 -41.84 -23.93 38.38
C ARG A 359 -40.53 -23.65 37.65
N PHE A 360 -39.91 -22.52 37.97
CA PHE A 360 -38.64 -22.11 37.37
C PHE A 360 -37.50 -23.05 37.77
N LEU A 361 -36.86 -23.65 36.77
CA LEU A 361 -35.74 -24.59 36.94
C LEU A 361 -34.37 -23.90 36.81
N GLY A 362 -34.32 -22.74 36.16
CA GLY A 362 -33.11 -21.93 35.98
C GLY A 362 -33.00 -21.31 34.60
N PHE A 363 -31.79 -20.95 34.18
CA PHE A 363 -31.50 -20.49 32.82
C PHE A 363 -30.58 -21.46 32.10
N ARG A 364 -30.77 -21.60 30.78
CA ARG A 364 -29.84 -22.28 29.87
C ARG A 364 -29.47 -21.33 28.73
N GLY A 365 -28.20 -21.30 28.37
CA GLY A 365 -27.70 -20.28 27.46
C GLY A 365 -26.39 -20.66 26.77
N ILE A 366 -25.96 -19.70 25.96
CA ILE A 366 -24.73 -19.72 25.18
C ILE A 366 -23.99 -18.39 25.44
N GLY A 367 -22.67 -18.46 25.49
CA GLY A 367 -21.80 -17.29 25.45
C GLY A 367 -20.79 -17.39 24.31
N THR A 368 -20.38 -16.24 23.78
CA THR A 368 -19.34 -16.11 22.73
C THR A 368 -18.32 -15.06 23.16
N ASP A 369 -17.04 -15.33 22.94
CA ASP A 369 -15.96 -14.37 23.20
C ASP A 369 -15.91 -13.31 22.08
N LEU A 370 -16.12 -12.04 22.45
CA LEU A 370 -16.04 -10.87 21.57
C LEU A 370 -14.66 -10.20 21.59
N THR A 371 -13.71 -10.69 22.39
CA THR A 371 -12.41 -10.04 22.63
C THR A 371 -11.60 -9.86 21.34
N GLN A 372 -11.53 -10.89 20.49
CA GLN A 372 -10.82 -10.78 19.21
C GLN A 372 -11.55 -9.84 18.23
N GLN A 373 -12.88 -9.85 18.22
CA GLN A 373 -13.68 -8.97 17.37
C GLN A 373 -13.47 -7.51 17.77
N ARG A 374 -13.60 -7.17 19.06
CA ARG A 374 -13.36 -5.81 19.57
C ARG A 374 -11.94 -5.33 19.31
N ARG A 375 -10.91 -6.14 19.59
CA ARG A 375 -9.52 -5.79 19.25
C ARG A 375 -9.33 -5.55 17.75
N SER A 376 -10.04 -6.29 16.88
CA SER A 376 -10.01 -6.07 15.44
C SER A 376 -10.76 -4.79 15.03
N GLU A 377 -11.89 -4.48 15.65
CA GLU A 377 -12.68 -3.27 15.41
C GLU A 377 -11.91 -2.03 15.89
N ASP A 378 -11.25 -2.10 17.04
CA ASP A 378 -10.37 -1.06 17.58
C ASP A 378 -9.15 -0.81 16.68
N GLU A 379 -8.49 -1.88 16.20
CA GLU A 379 -7.37 -1.73 15.26
C GLU A 379 -7.83 -1.21 13.89
N ILE A 380 -9.01 -1.61 13.39
CA ILE A 380 -9.62 -1.02 12.18
C ILE A 380 -9.92 0.47 12.40
N ASN A 381 -10.52 0.84 13.52
CA ASN A 381 -10.82 2.23 13.88
C ASN A 381 -9.54 3.07 14.05
N ARG A 382 -8.46 2.46 14.52
CA ARG A 382 -7.13 3.06 14.62
C ARG A 382 -6.49 3.25 13.24
N LEU A 383 -6.44 2.22 12.40
CA LEU A 383 -5.90 2.29 11.03
C LEU A 383 -6.69 3.27 10.14
N ALA A 384 -8.00 3.41 10.36
CA ALA A 384 -8.82 4.41 9.68
C ALA A 384 -8.45 5.87 10.05
N LYS A 385 -7.78 6.09 11.19
CA LYS A 385 -7.49 7.43 11.76
C LYS A 385 -5.99 7.78 11.83
N TYR A 386 -5.10 6.79 11.88
CA TYR A 386 -3.67 6.97 12.14
C TYR A 386 -2.80 6.27 11.09
N ASP A 387 -1.65 6.87 10.77
CA ASP A 387 -0.60 6.31 9.92
C ASP A 387 0.12 5.16 10.65
N SER A 388 0.17 3.98 10.04
CA SER A 388 0.71 2.77 10.66
C SER A 388 2.22 2.81 10.89
N LEU A 389 2.96 3.68 10.18
CA LEU A 389 4.40 3.80 10.32
C LEU A 389 4.79 4.75 11.48
N THR A 390 4.21 5.94 11.51
CA THR A 390 4.58 7.01 12.45
C THR A 390 3.68 7.12 13.67
N GLY A 391 2.48 6.53 13.64
CA GLY A 391 1.46 6.66 14.69
C GLY A 391 0.75 8.02 14.71
N LEU A 392 1.11 8.94 13.79
CA LEU A 392 0.42 10.23 13.67
C LEU A 392 -0.96 10.09 13.02
N PRO A 393 -1.88 11.04 13.24
CA PRO A 393 -3.07 11.24 12.41
C PRO A 393 -2.79 11.08 10.92
N ASN A 394 -3.62 10.30 10.22
CA ASN A 394 -3.54 10.14 8.77
C ASN A 394 -4.29 11.28 8.05
N ARG A 395 -4.20 11.33 6.72
CA ARG A 395 -4.91 12.29 5.85
C ARG A 395 -6.43 12.38 6.13
N ALA A 396 -7.09 11.27 6.49
CA ALA A 396 -8.53 11.26 6.77
C ALA A 396 -8.89 11.90 8.13
N LEU A 397 -8.08 11.68 9.16
CA LEU A 397 -8.24 12.36 10.45
C LEU A 397 -7.86 13.85 10.35
N MET A 398 -6.72 14.18 9.74
CA MET A 398 -6.28 15.57 9.56
C MET A 398 -7.32 16.42 8.82
N ARG A 399 -7.93 15.86 7.76
CA ARG A 399 -9.00 16.55 7.05
C ARG A 399 -10.20 16.86 7.96
N ARG A 400 -10.62 15.93 8.82
CA ARG A 400 -11.69 16.17 9.80
C ARG A 400 -11.30 17.24 10.81
N THR A 401 -10.08 17.17 11.37
CA THR A 401 -9.54 18.20 12.26
C THR A 401 -9.59 19.58 11.62
N LEU A 402 -9.22 19.70 10.33
CA LEU A 402 -9.28 20.97 9.61
C LEU A 402 -10.72 21.44 9.38
N ASP A 403 -11.62 20.57 8.92
CA ASP A 403 -13.03 20.91 8.72
C ASP A 403 -13.71 21.33 10.05
N GLU A 404 -13.39 20.66 11.16
CA GLU A 404 -13.83 21.02 12.52
C GLU A 404 -13.22 22.35 13.00
N ALA A 405 -11.93 22.59 12.75
CA ALA A 405 -11.25 23.85 13.11
C ALA A 405 -11.78 25.05 12.31
N LEU A 406 -12.22 24.84 11.06
CA LEU A 406 -12.88 25.87 10.25
C LEU A 406 -14.32 26.15 10.72
N GLN A 407 -15.10 25.10 11.05
CA GLN A 407 -16.48 25.24 11.53
C GLN A 407 -16.58 25.91 12.91
N ASN A 408 -15.59 25.69 13.80
CA ASN A 408 -15.61 26.23 15.16
C ASN A 408 -15.15 27.70 15.27
N GLN A 409 -14.82 28.38 14.18
CA GLN A 409 -14.46 29.80 14.20
C GLN A 409 -15.65 30.68 14.57
N LYS A 410 -15.53 31.40 15.71
CA LYS A 410 -16.53 32.39 16.14
C LYS A 410 -16.31 33.72 15.41
N PRO A 411 -17.34 34.34 14.79
CA PRO A 411 -17.20 35.59 14.01
C PRO A 411 -16.63 36.79 14.77
N THR A 412 -16.62 36.76 16.10
CA THR A 412 -16.26 37.89 16.97
C THR A 412 -14.83 37.83 17.53
N THR A 413 -14.08 36.76 17.25
CA THR A 413 -12.70 36.58 17.71
C THR A 413 -11.74 36.59 16.52
N ALA A 414 -10.64 37.34 16.63
CA ALA A 414 -9.59 37.42 15.59
C ALA A 414 -8.71 36.14 15.48
N GLY A 415 -9.27 34.97 15.84
CA GLY A 415 -8.61 33.68 15.76
C GLY A 415 -9.13 32.88 14.57
N GLY A 416 -8.50 33.03 13.41
CA GLY A 416 -8.64 32.08 12.31
C GLY A 416 -7.91 30.76 12.57
N CYS A 417 -8.02 29.82 11.65
CA CYS A 417 -7.20 28.61 11.60
C CYS A 417 -5.99 28.82 10.68
N ALA A 418 -4.82 28.27 11.05
CA ALA A 418 -3.67 28.20 10.16
C ALA A 418 -3.35 26.73 9.81
N LEU A 419 -2.97 26.51 8.55
CA LEU A 419 -2.58 25.22 8.00
C LEU A 419 -1.14 25.28 7.53
N PHE A 420 -0.35 24.28 7.93
CA PHE A 420 1.03 24.10 7.53
C PHE A 420 1.12 22.79 6.74
N LEU A 421 1.55 22.85 5.48
CA LEU A 421 2.02 21.67 4.74
C LEU A 421 3.55 21.65 4.80
N ILE A 422 4.11 20.47 5.09
CA ILE A 422 5.52 20.27 5.41
C ILE A 422 6.02 19.10 4.55
N ASP A 423 7.12 19.32 3.83
CA ASP A 423 7.73 18.33 2.93
C ASP A 423 9.20 18.15 3.28
N LEU A 424 9.68 16.91 3.29
CA LEU A 424 11.06 16.59 3.68
C LEU A 424 12.02 16.69 2.50
N ASP A 425 12.84 17.73 2.51
CA ASP A 425 13.81 17.97 1.45
C ASP A 425 14.87 16.86 1.40
N ARG A 426 15.04 16.29 0.20
CA ARG A 426 15.98 15.20 -0.12
C ARG A 426 15.67 13.86 0.57
N PHE A 427 14.47 13.66 1.14
CA PHE A 427 14.08 12.36 1.72
C PHE A 427 14.14 11.20 0.72
N LYS A 428 13.75 11.43 -0.54
CA LYS A 428 13.89 10.44 -1.62
C LYS A 428 15.33 9.93 -1.76
N ASN A 429 16.33 10.81 -1.72
CA ASN A 429 17.74 10.41 -1.81
C ASN A 429 18.13 9.45 -0.67
N VAL A 430 17.57 9.63 0.54
CA VAL A 430 17.80 8.71 1.66
C VAL A 430 17.25 7.31 1.36
N ASN A 431 16.04 7.21 0.79
CA ASN A 431 15.49 5.91 0.36
C ASN A 431 16.31 5.28 -0.77
N ASP A 432 16.70 6.07 -1.77
CA ASP A 432 17.40 5.59 -2.96
C ASP A 432 18.84 5.13 -2.63
N THR A 433 19.51 5.78 -1.66
CA THR A 433 20.89 5.46 -1.25
C THR A 433 20.98 4.46 -0.08
N LEU A 434 20.11 4.56 0.93
CA LEU A 434 20.18 3.78 2.18
C LEU A 434 19.04 2.77 2.34
N GLY A 435 18.06 2.76 1.43
CA GLY A 435 16.95 1.82 1.42
C GLY A 435 15.77 2.22 2.33
N HIS A 436 14.59 1.71 1.99
CA HIS A 436 13.35 1.99 2.71
C HIS A 436 13.37 1.75 4.23
N PRO A 437 14.03 0.71 4.79
CA PRO A 437 14.05 0.53 6.26
C PRO A 437 14.67 1.70 7.02
N ILE A 438 15.71 2.33 6.47
CA ILE A 438 16.36 3.50 7.06
C ILE A 438 15.49 4.76 6.85
N GLY A 439 14.84 4.89 5.69
CA GLY A 439 13.83 5.93 5.44
C GLY A 439 12.63 5.86 6.39
N ASP A 440 12.14 4.65 6.68
CA ASP A 440 11.05 4.39 7.63
C ASP A 440 11.44 4.73 9.07
N ALA A 441 12.67 4.42 9.47
CA ALA A 441 13.22 4.83 10.76
C ALA A 441 13.39 6.36 10.86
N LEU A 442 13.79 7.01 9.77
CA LEU A 442 13.90 8.47 9.68
C LEU A 442 12.55 9.15 9.83
N LEU A 443 11.51 8.67 9.11
CA LEU A 443 10.14 9.19 9.21
C LEU A 443 9.58 9.13 10.64
N LYS A 444 9.88 8.07 11.40
CA LYS A 444 9.51 7.96 12.83
C LYS A 444 10.19 9.03 13.68
N GLN A 445 11.49 9.28 13.48
CA GLN A 445 12.19 10.34 14.22
C GLN A 445 11.73 11.74 13.81
N VAL A 446 11.46 11.97 12.52
CA VAL A 446 10.85 13.22 12.02
C VAL A 446 9.49 13.46 12.68
N ALA A 447 8.60 12.47 12.67
CA ALA A 447 7.27 12.56 13.28
C ALA A 447 7.35 12.97 14.76
N GLN A 448 8.29 12.39 15.52
CA GLN A 448 8.50 12.78 16.91
C GLN A 448 8.99 14.23 17.06
N ARG A 449 9.94 14.68 16.23
CA ARG A 449 10.43 16.08 16.26
C ARG A 449 9.33 17.07 15.92
N LEU A 450 8.55 16.82 14.86
CA LEU A 450 7.42 17.67 14.47
C LEU A 450 6.38 17.74 15.59
N THR A 451 6.02 16.60 16.20
CA THR A 451 5.09 16.54 17.34
C THR A 451 5.57 17.38 18.52
N ASN A 452 6.85 17.27 18.88
CA ASN A 452 7.44 18.04 19.98
C ASN A 452 7.45 19.56 19.74
N VAL A 453 7.55 20.02 18.48
CA VAL A 453 7.59 21.45 18.13
C VAL A 453 6.19 22.07 18.02
N ILE A 454 5.22 21.32 17.48
CA ILE A 454 3.81 21.73 17.43
C ILE A 454 3.24 21.78 18.86
N GLY A 455 3.40 20.69 19.63
CA GLY A 455 2.89 20.59 21.00
C GLY A 455 1.38 20.88 21.09
N GLU A 456 0.98 21.61 22.12
CA GLU A 456 -0.44 21.95 22.38
C GLU A 456 -1.04 23.00 21.41
N LYS A 457 -0.26 23.53 20.46
CA LYS A 457 -0.73 24.60 19.54
C LYS A 457 -1.68 24.09 18.46
N GLY A 458 -1.70 22.78 18.22
CA GLY A 458 -2.50 22.15 17.18
C GLY A 458 -2.16 20.68 17.00
N GLN A 459 -2.56 20.12 15.86
CA GLN A 459 -2.40 18.70 15.57
C GLN A 459 -1.49 18.52 14.34
N ILE A 460 -0.50 17.64 14.45
CA ILE A 460 0.36 17.18 13.34
C ILE A 460 -0.16 15.83 12.83
N GLY A 461 -0.10 15.60 11.52
CA GLY A 461 -0.40 14.35 10.86
C GLY A 461 0.55 14.07 9.69
N ARG A 462 0.50 12.85 9.17
CA ARG A 462 1.24 12.42 7.97
C ARG A 462 0.26 12.10 6.85
N LEU A 463 0.47 12.71 5.69
CA LEU A 463 -0.43 12.57 4.53
C LEU A 463 -0.06 11.39 3.63
N GLY A 464 1.23 11.05 3.58
CA GLY A 464 1.81 9.96 2.79
C GLY A 464 3.25 10.31 2.41
N GLY A 465 4.09 9.32 2.12
CA GLY A 465 5.49 9.57 1.74
C GLY A 465 6.25 10.43 2.76
N ASP A 466 6.79 11.55 2.29
CA ASP A 466 7.47 12.65 2.98
C ASP A 466 6.55 13.84 3.36
N GLU A 467 5.25 13.78 3.08
CA GLU A 467 4.29 14.85 3.36
C GLU A 467 3.72 14.78 4.79
N PHE A 468 3.81 15.89 5.51
CA PHE A 468 3.19 16.11 6.82
C PHE A 468 2.29 17.36 6.79
N GLU A 469 1.26 17.36 7.63
CA GLU A 469 0.29 18.46 7.75
C GLU A 469 0.15 18.85 9.22
N ALA A 470 0.20 20.15 9.55
CA ALA A 470 -0.19 20.65 10.86
C ALA A 470 -1.36 21.63 10.78
N VAL A 471 -2.41 21.35 11.54
CA VAL A 471 -3.59 22.21 11.71
C VAL A 471 -3.47 22.92 13.05
N LEU A 472 -3.48 24.26 13.02
CA LEU A 472 -3.42 25.14 14.18
C LEU A 472 -4.80 25.82 14.34
N PRO A 473 -5.68 25.35 15.25
CA PRO A 473 -7.07 25.82 15.32
C PRO A 473 -7.22 27.25 15.84
N THR A 474 -6.21 27.78 16.54
CA THR A 474 -6.19 29.15 17.08
C THR A 474 -5.05 29.92 16.44
N LEU A 475 -5.35 31.02 15.74
CA LEU A 475 -4.34 31.87 15.14
C LEU A 475 -3.48 32.54 16.21
N SER A 476 -2.18 32.35 16.11
CA SER A 476 -1.20 33.34 16.56
C SER A 476 -1.02 34.41 15.47
N ASP A 477 -0.37 35.53 15.78
CA ASP A 477 0.01 36.49 14.75
C ASP A 477 0.97 35.86 13.71
N ALA A 478 1.05 36.46 12.52
CA ALA A 478 1.86 35.91 11.41
C ALA A 478 3.35 35.74 11.79
N SER A 479 3.91 36.59 12.64
CA SER A 479 5.30 36.47 13.13
C SER A 479 5.48 35.25 14.04
N SER A 480 4.49 34.94 14.89
CA SER A 480 4.50 33.70 15.70
C SER A 480 4.38 32.43 14.86
N LEU A 481 3.64 32.47 13.75
CA LEU A 481 3.55 31.36 12.78
C LEU A 481 4.87 31.19 12.00
N ALA A 482 5.49 32.29 11.56
CA ALA A 482 6.83 32.28 10.96
C ALA A 482 7.87 31.65 11.90
N ALA A 483 7.93 32.13 13.15
CA ALA A 483 8.82 31.59 14.17
C ALA A 483 8.50 30.14 14.57
N LEU A 484 7.30 29.62 14.27
CA LEU A 484 7.00 28.19 14.40
C LEU A 484 7.55 27.40 13.21
N ALA A 485 7.38 27.90 11.99
CA ALA A 485 7.92 27.28 10.78
C ALA A 485 9.46 27.20 10.80
N GLU A 486 10.15 28.28 11.16
CA GLU A 486 11.61 28.28 11.33
C GLU A 486 12.07 27.21 12.34
N ARG A 487 11.35 27.05 13.46
CA ARG A 487 11.67 26.02 14.46
C ARG A 487 11.41 24.61 13.94
N LEU A 488 10.34 24.38 13.17
CA LEU A 488 10.08 23.09 12.53
C LEU A 488 11.25 22.73 11.58
N ILE A 489 11.62 23.67 10.71
CA ILE A 489 12.72 23.50 9.76
C ILE A 489 14.04 23.23 10.48
N GLN A 490 14.40 24.04 11.48
CA GLN A 490 15.62 23.85 12.27
C GLN A 490 15.68 22.49 12.96
N GLN A 491 14.58 22.05 13.56
CA GLN A 491 14.52 20.77 14.28
C GLN A 491 14.55 19.57 13.34
N VAL A 492 13.91 19.64 12.17
CA VAL A 492 14.06 18.60 11.14
C VAL A 492 15.50 18.60 10.58
N SER A 493 16.11 19.77 10.38
CA SER A 493 17.47 19.89 9.82
C SER A 493 18.60 19.41 10.72
N MET A 494 18.34 19.10 11.99
CA MET A 494 19.36 18.50 12.87
C MET A 494 19.71 17.08 12.41
N PRO A 495 20.99 16.66 12.46
CA PRO A 495 21.38 15.31 12.07
C PRO A 495 20.59 14.21 12.80
N TYR A 496 20.36 13.10 12.10
CA TYR A 496 19.75 11.87 12.60
C TYR A 496 20.82 10.78 12.65
N SER A 497 20.87 10.03 13.75
CA SER A 497 21.70 8.84 13.85
C SER A 497 20.81 7.60 13.77
N ILE A 498 20.99 6.81 12.71
CA ILE A 498 20.14 5.66 12.38
C ILE A 498 21.06 4.53 11.92
N GLU A 499 21.09 3.43 12.68
CA GLU A 499 21.87 2.22 12.36
C GLU A 499 23.37 2.47 12.06
N GLY A 500 23.93 3.54 12.63
CA GLY A 500 25.34 3.96 12.42
C GLY A 500 25.54 4.99 11.30
N HIS A 501 24.50 5.30 10.52
CA HIS A 501 24.51 6.38 9.54
C HIS A 501 24.15 7.72 10.19
N ASN A 502 24.87 8.78 9.80
CA ASN A 502 24.51 10.17 10.13
C ASN A 502 23.83 10.78 8.91
N ILE A 503 22.53 11.06 9.02
CA ILE A 503 21.68 11.54 7.93
C ILE A 503 21.27 12.98 8.22
N SER A 504 21.27 13.84 7.21
CA SER A 504 20.69 15.20 7.29
C SER A 504 19.73 15.42 6.12
N ILE A 505 18.55 15.91 6.42
CA ILE A 505 17.48 16.27 5.50
C ILE A 505 17.02 17.69 5.81
N GLY A 506 16.40 18.39 4.86
CA GLY A 506 15.75 19.67 5.14
C GLY A 506 14.24 19.51 5.35
N ALA A 507 13.55 20.62 5.56
CA ALA A 507 12.11 20.69 5.38
C ALA A 507 11.73 22.00 4.69
N SER A 508 10.76 21.93 3.78
CA SER A 508 10.10 23.09 3.20
C SER A 508 8.68 23.18 3.75
N VAL A 509 8.20 24.40 4.04
CA VAL A 509 6.92 24.62 4.73
C VAL A 509 6.03 25.64 4.01
N GLY A 510 4.85 25.23 3.59
CA GLY A 510 3.80 26.13 3.08
C GLY A 510 2.77 26.46 4.15
N ILE A 511 2.52 27.74 4.38
CA ILE A 511 1.59 28.22 5.42
C ILE A 511 0.41 28.93 4.78
N ALA A 512 -0.81 28.47 5.04
CA ALA A 512 -2.03 29.20 4.68
C ALA A 512 -2.85 29.57 5.93
N ILE A 513 -3.40 30.79 5.93
CA ILE A 513 -4.26 31.30 6.99
C ILE A 513 -5.68 31.37 6.46
N ALA A 514 -6.64 30.82 7.19
CA ALA A 514 -8.05 30.90 6.85
C ALA A 514 -8.54 32.36 6.94
N PRO A 515 -9.15 32.93 5.89
CA PRO A 515 -9.83 34.21 5.97
C PRO A 515 -11.04 34.13 6.92
N ALA A 516 -11.42 35.29 7.47
CA ALA A 516 -12.51 35.39 8.47
C ALA A 516 -13.90 34.97 7.96
N GLU A 517 -14.10 34.85 6.64
CA GLU A 517 -15.34 34.39 6.02
C GLU A 517 -15.04 33.46 4.82
N GLY A 518 -15.85 32.41 4.63
CA GLY A 518 -16.00 31.71 3.35
C GLY A 518 -14.92 30.69 2.95
N CYS A 519 -14.01 30.30 3.85
CA CYS A 519 -12.97 29.30 3.57
C CYS A 519 -13.47 27.85 3.75
N CYS A 520 -13.24 26.98 2.76
CA CYS A 520 -13.35 25.53 2.92
C CYS A 520 -11.96 24.87 3.00
N ALA A 521 -11.87 23.67 3.56
CA ALA A 521 -10.60 22.95 3.72
C ALA A 521 -9.85 22.75 2.38
N ASP A 522 -10.54 22.41 1.28
CA ASP A 522 -9.92 22.25 -0.04
C ASP A 522 -9.27 23.55 -0.54
N ALA A 523 -9.86 24.70 -0.22
CA ALA A 523 -9.26 25.98 -0.57
C ALA A 523 -8.01 26.26 0.27
N LEU A 524 -8.04 25.95 1.57
CA LEU A 524 -6.89 26.18 2.45
C LEU A 524 -5.73 25.24 2.15
N ILE A 525 -5.99 23.95 1.91
CA ILE A 525 -4.99 22.95 1.52
C ILE A 525 -4.30 23.37 0.23
N ARG A 526 -5.06 23.70 -0.83
CA ARG A 526 -4.50 24.18 -2.10
C ARG A 526 -3.68 25.47 -1.93
N ASN A 527 -4.12 26.38 -1.06
CA ASN A 527 -3.39 27.61 -0.80
C ASN A 527 -2.06 27.33 -0.05
N ALA A 528 -2.05 26.39 0.91
CA ALA A 528 -0.84 25.96 1.60
C ALA A 528 0.13 25.21 0.66
N ASP A 529 -0.40 24.44 -0.29
CA ASP A 529 0.39 23.69 -1.28
C ASP A 529 1.13 24.63 -2.24
N LEU A 530 0.45 25.68 -2.72
CA LEU A 530 1.10 26.75 -3.50
C LEU A 530 2.21 27.45 -2.71
N ALA A 531 1.98 27.72 -1.42
CA ALA A 531 3.01 28.31 -0.56
C ALA A 531 4.19 27.36 -0.31
N LEU A 532 3.93 26.05 -0.18
CA LEU A 532 4.96 25.01 -0.03
C LEU A 532 5.79 24.90 -1.31
N TYR A 533 5.15 24.99 -2.47
CA TYR A 533 5.82 25.04 -3.76
C TYR A 533 6.72 26.28 -3.89
N SER A 534 6.23 27.47 -3.53
CA SER A 534 7.05 28.68 -3.48
C SER A 534 8.22 28.56 -2.50
N ALA A 535 8.06 27.88 -1.36
CA ALA A 535 9.15 27.60 -0.43
C ALA A 535 10.23 26.67 -1.05
N LYS A 536 9.82 25.62 -1.77
CA LYS A 536 10.75 24.74 -2.51
C LYS A 536 11.49 25.52 -3.62
N ALA A 537 10.78 26.37 -4.37
CA ALA A 537 11.36 27.19 -5.43
C ALA A 537 12.32 28.27 -4.90
N ALA A 538 12.13 28.76 -3.68
CA ALA A 538 12.99 29.73 -3.00
C ALA A 538 14.31 29.13 -2.45
N GLY A 539 14.66 27.89 -2.83
CA GLY A 539 15.93 27.24 -2.45
C GLY A 539 15.79 26.07 -1.47
N ARG A 540 14.57 25.68 -1.10
CA ARG A 540 14.25 24.65 -0.08
C ARG A 540 14.74 25.04 1.33
N GLY A 541 14.45 24.22 2.34
CA GLY A 541 14.89 24.51 3.72
C GLY A 541 14.33 25.82 4.30
N THR A 542 13.17 26.27 3.81
CA THR A 542 12.55 27.57 4.14
C THR A 542 11.03 27.43 4.21
N PHE A 543 10.35 28.49 4.63
CA PHE A 543 8.89 28.55 4.66
C PHE A 543 8.36 29.69 3.77
N CYS A 544 7.12 29.57 3.33
CA CYS A 544 6.41 30.65 2.65
C CYS A 544 4.98 30.76 3.17
N PHE A 545 4.46 31.99 3.23
CA PHE A 545 3.03 32.25 3.46
C PHE A 545 2.31 32.35 2.12
N PHE A 546 1.12 31.76 2.04
CA PHE A 546 0.23 31.95 0.91
C PHE A 546 -0.10 33.43 0.71
N ALA A 547 0.18 33.92 -0.49
CA ALA A 547 -0.24 35.24 -0.97
C ALA A 547 -1.13 35.05 -2.21
N PRO A 548 -2.20 35.84 -2.42
CA PRO A 548 -3.09 35.70 -3.58
C PRO A 548 -2.37 35.74 -4.94
N GLU A 549 -1.24 36.43 -5.01
CA GLU A 549 -0.37 36.53 -6.18
C GLU A 549 0.20 35.16 -6.62
N MET A 550 0.35 34.20 -5.69
CA MET A 550 0.82 32.84 -5.99
C MET A 550 -0.15 32.05 -6.88
N HIS A 551 -1.45 32.35 -6.84
CA HIS A 551 -2.42 31.76 -7.77
C HIS A 551 -2.13 32.18 -9.22
N SER A 552 -1.81 33.44 -9.44
CA SER A 552 -1.40 33.93 -10.76
C SER A 552 -0.04 33.37 -11.18
N GLU A 553 0.96 33.32 -10.28
CA GLU A 553 2.28 32.77 -10.60
C GLU A 553 2.23 31.29 -11.01
N ALA A 554 1.43 30.48 -10.31
CA ALA A 554 1.26 29.07 -10.65
C ALA A 554 0.56 28.86 -12.00
N GLN A 555 -0.47 29.66 -12.30
CA GLN A 555 -1.14 29.64 -13.61
C GLN A 555 -0.20 30.11 -14.74
N ASP A 556 0.55 31.20 -14.52
CA ASP A 556 1.54 31.70 -15.46
C ASP A 556 2.64 30.66 -15.72
N ARG A 557 3.11 29.96 -14.68
CA ARG A 557 4.10 28.89 -14.81
C ARG A 557 3.57 27.71 -15.64
N GLN A 558 2.33 27.30 -15.42
CA GLN A 558 1.69 26.24 -16.22
C GLN A 558 1.49 26.64 -17.69
N ILE A 559 1.20 27.92 -17.95
CA ILE A 559 1.15 28.46 -19.33
C ILE A 559 2.55 28.42 -19.95
N LEU A 560 3.57 28.91 -19.23
CA LEU A 560 4.96 28.90 -19.68
C LEU A 560 5.50 27.49 -19.95
N GLU A 561 5.14 26.47 -19.16
CA GLU A 561 5.55 25.08 -19.43
C GLU A 561 5.00 24.58 -20.77
N ASN A 562 3.70 24.82 -21.00
CA ASN A 562 3.01 24.44 -22.22
C ASN A 562 3.55 25.20 -23.44
N ASP A 563 3.96 26.45 -23.28
CA ASP A 563 4.54 27.25 -24.36
C ASP A 563 6.02 26.91 -24.61
N LEU A 564 6.82 26.61 -23.58
CA LEU A 564 8.20 26.12 -23.72
C LEU A 564 8.26 24.81 -24.50
N ARG A 565 7.31 23.89 -24.28
CA ARG A 565 7.18 22.65 -25.07
C ARG A 565 6.92 22.92 -26.56
N LYS A 566 6.28 24.04 -26.91
CA LYS A 566 6.06 24.47 -28.31
C LYS A 566 7.25 25.26 -28.86
N ALA A 567 7.95 26.00 -28.01
CA ALA A 567 9.07 26.89 -28.38
C ALA A 567 10.18 26.16 -29.13
N ILE A 568 10.51 24.94 -28.70
CA ILE A 568 11.50 24.05 -29.35
C ILE A 568 11.15 23.82 -30.82
N GLY A 569 9.90 23.44 -31.11
CA GLY A 569 9.44 23.16 -32.48
C GLY A 569 9.14 24.41 -33.32
N ARG A 570 9.09 25.60 -32.70
CA ARG A 570 8.79 26.88 -33.37
C ARG A 570 10.01 27.75 -33.66
N GLY A 571 11.19 27.37 -33.17
CA GLY A 571 12.40 28.20 -33.30
C GLY A 571 12.36 29.46 -32.41
N GLU A 572 11.62 29.42 -31.31
CA GLU A 572 11.56 30.53 -30.32
C GLU A 572 12.79 30.53 -29.38
N LEU A 573 13.58 29.45 -29.39
CA LEU A 573 14.88 29.37 -28.70
C LEU A 573 16.00 29.86 -29.62
N GLN A 574 16.93 30.64 -29.06
CA GLN A 574 18.10 31.18 -29.75
C GLN A 574 19.34 31.06 -28.85
N LEU A 575 20.53 31.03 -29.46
CA LEU A 575 21.79 31.13 -28.74
C LEU A 575 22.37 32.54 -28.88
N VAL A 576 22.89 33.05 -27.77
CA VAL A 576 23.82 34.19 -27.76
C VAL A 576 25.14 33.72 -27.16
N TYR A 577 26.23 34.41 -27.49
CA TYR A 577 27.59 33.96 -27.24
C TYR A 577 28.30 35.01 -26.40
N GLN A 578 28.87 34.65 -25.25
CA GLN A 578 29.66 35.59 -24.43
C GLN A 578 31.15 35.30 -24.59
N PRO A 579 32.00 36.30 -24.90
CA PRO A 579 33.43 36.06 -25.11
C PRO A 579 34.14 35.69 -23.81
N VAL A 580 35.02 34.70 -23.92
CA VAL A 580 35.98 34.30 -22.88
C VAL A 580 37.37 34.66 -23.37
N VAL A 581 38.08 35.48 -22.60
CA VAL A 581 39.32 36.16 -23.02
C VAL A 581 40.47 35.71 -22.13
N ASN A 582 41.67 35.57 -22.70
CA ASN A 582 42.88 35.28 -21.92
C ASN A 582 43.21 36.47 -21.01
N ALA A 583 43.42 36.22 -19.73
CA ALA A 583 43.60 37.27 -18.74
C ALA A 583 44.81 38.17 -19.02
N GLN A 584 45.90 37.62 -19.56
CA GLN A 584 47.18 38.30 -19.75
C GLN A 584 47.34 38.91 -21.14
N THR A 585 46.94 38.19 -22.20
CA THR A 585 47.14 38.65 -23.59
C THR A 585 45.95 39.40 -24.17
N GLU A 586 44.80 39.42 -23.49
CA GLU A 586 43.52 39.94 -24.00
C GLU A 586 43.05 39.25 -25.31
N ALA A 587 43.67 38.13 -25.69
CA ALA A 587 43.26 37.36 -26.85
C ALA A 587 41.98 36.57 -26.59
N LEU A 588 41.05 36.60 -27.53
CA LEU A 588 39.85 35.78 -27.51
C LEU A 588 40.23 34.29 -27.45
N SER A 589 39.69 33.56 -26.47
CA SER A 589 39.98 32.14 -26.25
C SER A 589 38.78 31.24 -26.58
N GLY A 590 37.57 31.79 -26.56
CA GLY A 590 36.34 31.08 -26.90
C GLY A 590 35.09 31.91 -26.60
N PHE A 591 33.94 31.25 -26.71
CA PHE A 591 32.65 31.81 -26.28
C PHE A 591 31.88 30.81 -25.41
N GLU A 592 31.12 31.30 -24.45
CA GLU A 592 30.07 30.52 -23.78
C GLU A 592 28.74 30.65 -24.56
N ALA A 593 28.14 29.50 -24.91
CA ALA A 593 26.84 29.43 -25.56
C ALA A 593 25.70 29.52 -24.54
N LEU A 594 25.00 30.65 -24.56
CA LEU A 594 23.95 31.00 -23.62
C LEU A 594 22.59 30.99 -24.31
N VAL A 595 21.71 30.06 -23.93
CA VAL A 595 20.35 29.96 -24.49
C VAL A 595 19.45 31.12 -24.06
N ARG A 596 18.59 31.58 -24.97
CA ARG A 596 17.57 32.62 -24.77
C ARG A 596 16.25 32.16 -25.35
N TRP A 597 15.15 32.45 -24.68
CA TRP A 597 13.81 32.18 -25.18
C TRP A 597 13.11 33.49 -25.53
N HIS A 598 12.77 33.65 -26.81
CA HIS A 598 12.06 34.81 -27.35
C HIS A 598 10.59 34.44 -27.55
N HIS A 599 9.77 34.68 -26.53
CA HIS A 599 8.35 34.34 -26.55
C HIS A 599 7.53 35.40 -27.28
N ALA A 600 6.70 34.96 -28.25
CA ALA A 600 5.98 35.85 -29.18
C ALA A 600 5.13 36.94 -28.51
N SER A 601 4.56 36.69 -27.33
CA SER A 601 3.73 37.68 -26.59
C SER A 601 4.36 38.21 -25.31
N ARG A 602 5.42 37.58 -24.78
CA ARG A 602 6.05 37.95 -23.50
C ARG A 602 7.45 38.57 -23.66
N GLY A 603 8.01 38.57 -24.87
CA GLY A 603 9.37 39.05 -25.12
C GLY A 603 10.43 38.05 -24.68
N VAL A 604 11.60 38.54 -24.26
CA VAL A 604 12.72 37.70 -23.83
C VAL A 604 12.45 37.15 -22.43
N ILE A 605 12.41 35.83 -22.29
CA ILE A 605 12.23 35.14 -21.01
C ILE A 605 13.61 34.75 -20.45
N SER A 606 13.83 35.05 -19.18
CA SER A 606 15.12 34.78 -18.51
C SER A 606 15.41 33.28 -18.40
N PRO A 607 16.65 32.83 -18.66
CA PRO A 607 17.08 31.45 -18.39
C PRO A 607 16.81 31.02 -16.94
N SER A 608 16.98 31.94 -15.98
CA SER A 608 16.70 31.69 -14.56
C SER A 608 15.23 31.35 -14.26
N LEU A 609 14.31 31.60 -15.19
CA LEU A 609 12.90 31.21 -15.08
C LEU A 609 12.59 29.92 -15.85
N PHE A 610 13.08 29.80 -17.09
CA PHE A 610 12.67 28.68 -17.96
C PHE A 610 13.57 27.45 -17.89
N ILE A 611 14.83 27.55 -17.44
CA ILE A 611 15.71 26.38 -17.28
C ILE A 611 15.24 25.48 -16.12
N PRO A 612 14.94 25.99 -14.91
CA PRO A 612 14.36 25.16 -13.84
C PRO A 612 13.01 24.55 -14.26
N LEU A 613 12.21 25.28 -15.03
CA LEU A 613 10.96 24.79 -15.60
C LEU A 613 11.19 23.66 -16.61
N ALA A 614 12.23 23.74 -17.45
CA ALA A 614 12.61 22.68 -18.38
C ALA A 614 13.13 21.43 -17.67
N GLU A 615 13.83 21.59 -16.55
CA GLU A 615 14.31 20.51 -15.70
C GLU A 615 13.15 19.78 -15.03
N GLU A 616 12.26 20.50 -14.35
CA GLU A 616 11.07 19.94 -13.68
C GLU A 616 10.10 19.26 -14.66
N SER A 617 9.92 19.80 -15.87
CA SER A 617 9.01 19.25 -16.89
C SER A 617 9.65 18.21 -17.82
N GLY A 618 10.92 17.85 -17.61
CA GLY A 618 11.64 16.87 -18.44
C GLY A 618 11.94 17.32 -19.88
N LEU A 619 11.87 18.63 -20.16
CA LEU A 619 12.21 19.22 -21.46
C LEU A 619 13.71 19.51 -21.61
N ILE A 620 14.46 19.59 -20.51
CA ILE A 620 15.88 19.96 -20.53
C ILE A 620 16.77 19.07 -21.46
N PRO A 621 16.56 17.75 -21.62
CA PRO A 621 17.41 16.96 -22.53
C PRO A 621 17.21 17.35 -24.00
N GLN A 622 15.97 17.67 -24.39
CA GLN A 622 15.64 18.10 -25.77
C GLN A 622 16.21 19.49 -26.05
N ILE A 623 16.09 20.41 -25.09
CA ILE A 623 16.68 21.75 -25.20
C ILE A 623 18.20 21.64 -25.28
N GLY A 624 18.83 20.89 -24.39
CA GLY A 624 20.29 20.76 -24.33
C GLY A 624 20.90 20.04 -25.54
N GLU A 625 20.23 19.04 -26.14
CA GLU A 625 20.66 18.49 -27.43
C GLU A 625 20.60 19.55 -28.55
N TRP A 626 19.53 20.34 -28.60
CA TRP A 626 19.41 21.45 -29.55
C TRP A 626 20.48 22.52 -29.35
N VAL A 627 20.74 22.92 -28.09
CA VAL A 627 21.80 23.88 -27.73
C VAL A 627 23.16 23.35 -28.18
N LEU A 628 23.50 22.10 -27.84
CA LEU A 628 24.78 21.50 -28.15
C LEU A 628 25.02 21.40 -29.66
N ARG A 629 24.03 20.92 -30.42
CA ARG A 629 24.13 20.84 -31.89
C ARG A 629 24.30 22.22 -32.51
N THR A 630 23.51 23.19 -32.09
CA THR A 630 23.56 24.57 -32.63
C THR A 630 24.88 25.25 -32.29
N ALA A 631 25.37 25.11 -31.05
CA ALA A 631 26.66 25.64 -30.62
C ALA A 631 27.83 25.05 -31.43
N CYS A 632 27.86 23.73 -31.62
CA CYS A 632 28.87 23.08 -32.45
C CYS A 632 28.81 23.50 -33.92
N THR A 633 27.61 23.70 -34.48
CA THR A 633 27.43 24.18 -35.87
C THR A 633 27.81 25.65 -36.08
N GLU A 634 27.71 26.51 -35.06
CA GLU A 634 28.27 27.86 -35.14
C GLU A 634 29.79 27.87 -34.96
N ALA A 635 30.31 27.04 -34.05
CA ALA A 635 31.75 26.94 -33.79
C ALA A 635 32.57 26.45 -35.02
N SER A 636 31.99 25.63 -35.90
CA SER A 636 32.66 25.19 -37.13
C SER A 636 32.92 26.31 -38.16
N LYS A 637 32.38 27.51 -37.91
CA LYS A 637 32.62 28.72 -38.71
C LYS A 637 33.75 29.58 -38.15
N TRP A 638 34.32 29.23 -36.99
CA TRP A 638 35.35 29.99 -36.30
C TRP A 638 36.74 29.35 -36.47
N PRO A 639 37.84 30.10 -36.24
CA PRO A 639 39.19 29.53 -36.29
C PRO A 639 39.40 28.40 -35.27
N GLU A 640 40.20 27.39 -35.61
CA GLU A 640 40.32 26.15 -34.82
C GLU A 640 40.79 26.31 -33.36
N HIS A 641 41.36 27.46 -33.01
CA HIS A 641 41.85 27.78 -31.66
C HIS A 641 40.77 28.40 -30.76
N ILE A 642 39.66 28.89 -31.33
CA ILE A 642 38.51 29.45 -30.61
C ILE A 642 37.64 28.29 -30.13
N ARG A 643 37.34 28.27 -28.83
CA ARG A 643 36.50 27.24 -28.19
C ARG A 643 35.04 27.65 -28.10
N ILE A 644 34.16 26.67 -27.95
CA ILE A 644 32.76 26.86 -27.60
C ILE A 644 32.46 26.09 -26.31
N ALA A 645 32.00 26.81 -25.30
CA ALA A 645 31.56 26.27 -24.03
C ALA A 645 30.04 26.09 -24.02
N VAL A 646 29.55 24.96 -23.51
CA VAL A 646 28.13 24.62 -23.45
C VAL A 646 27.78 24.11 -22.05
N ASN A 647 26.85 24.81 -21.39
CA ASN A 647 26.26 24.43 -20.12
C ASN A 647 25.48 23.11 -20.20
N LEU A 648 25.67 22.24 -19.21
CA LEU A 648 25.02 20.93 -19.11
C LEU A 648 24.31 20.77 -17.75
N SER A 649 23.00 20.55 -17.78
CA SER A 649 22.20 20.28 -16.57
C SER A 649 22.63 18.96 -15.91
N PRO A 650 22.62 18.85 -14.57
CA PRO A 650 22.84 17.58 -13.87
C PRO A 650 21.90 16.46 -14.32
N ILE A 651 20.67 16.78 -14.73
CA ILE A 651 19.70 15.79 -15.25
C ILE A 651 20.20 15.18 -16.56
N GLN A 652 20.87 15.97 -17.41
CA GLN A 652 21.44 15.50 -18.67
C GLN A 652 22.72 14.70 -18.46
N PHE A 653 23.53 15.03 -17.45
CA PHE A 653 24.77 14.29 -17.16
C PHE A 653 24.50 12.82 -16.78
N VAL A 654 23.35 12.54 -16.18
CA VAL A 654 22.94 11.18 -15.79
C VAL A 654 22.35 10.38 -16.97
N ASP A 655 22.03 11.00 -18.11
CA ASP A 655 21.51 10.29 -19.29
C ASP A 655 22.61 9.43 -19.95
N PRO A 656 22.48 8.08 -19.98
CA PRO A 656 23.47 7.21 -20.62
C PRO A 656 23.72 7.48 -22.11
N ASN A 657 22.80 8.18 -22.79
CA ASN A 657 22.91 8.53 -24.20
C ASN A 657 23.75 9.79 -24.47
N LEU A 658 24.07 10.60 -23.45
CA LEU A 658 24.79 11.87 -23.61
C LEU A 658 26.08 11.74 -24.46
N PRO A 659 26.97 10.73 -24.28
CA PRO A 659 28.15 10.59 -25.11
C PRO A 659 27.83 10.37 -26.59
N ALA A 660 26.73 9.68 -26.91
CA ALA A 660 26.30 9.47 -28.29
C ALA A 660 25.75 10.77 -28.91
N ILE A 661 25.06 11.60 -28.13
CA ILE A 661 24.59 12.94 -28.54
C ILE A 661 25.79 13.86 -28.81
N VAL A 662 26.77 13.91 -27.90
CA VAL A 662 28.02 14.69 -28.06
C VAL A 662 28.80 14.23 -29.29
N MET A 663 29.01 12.92 -29.44
CA MET A 663 29.67 12.36 -30.62
C MET A 663 28.94 12.71 -31.92
N SER A 664 27.60 12.68 -31.93
CA SER A 664 26.78 13.07 -33.08
C SER A 664 26.87 14.57 -33.40
N ALA A 665 26.92 15.44 -32.40
CA ALA A 665 27.09 16.88 -32.59
C ALA A 665 28.48 17.22 -33.19
N LEU A 666 29.54 16.61 -32.66
CA LEU A 666 30.90 16.74 -33.18
C LEU A 666 31.01 16.20 -34.62
N ALA A 667 30.48 15.01 -34.88
CA ALA A 667 30.52 14.41 -36.21
C ALA A 667 29.73 15.21 -37.27
N ASN A 668 28.62 15.86 -36.89
CA ASN A 668 27.84 16.67 -37.83
C ASN A 668 28.44 18.06 -38.09
N SER A 669 29.14 18.64 -37.10
CA SER A 669 29.76 19.96 -37.22
C SER A 669 31.20 19.93 -37.75
N GLN A 670 31.88 18.78 -37.68
CA GLN A 670 33.28 18.58 -38.08
C GLN A 670 34.29 19.45 -37.28
N ILE A 671 33.92 19.91 -36.08
CA ILE A 671 34.85 20.58 -35.17
C ILE A 671 35.80 19.57 -34.49
N GLN A 672 37.01 20.02 -34.13
CA GLN A 672 37.89 19.21 -33.30
C GLN A 672 37.28 19.05 -31.90
N PRO A 673 37.24 17.85 -31.29
CA PRO A 673 36.60 17.64 -29.99
C PRO A 673 37.07 18.61 -28.89
N ARG A 674 38.34 19.01 -28.91
CA ARG A 674 38.94 19.96 -27.95
C ARG A 674 38.44 21.40 -28.07
N GLN A 675 37.74 21.75 -29.15
CA GLN A 675 37.05 23.04 -29.29
C GLN A 675 35.76 23.07 -28.47
N LEU A 676 35.13 21.92 -28.21
CA LEU A 676 33.96 21.81 -27.34
C LEU A 676 34.40 21.66 -25.88
N GLU A 677 33.91 22.56 -25.05
CA GLU A 677 34.04 22.52 -23.60
C GLU A 677 32.63 22.34 -22.99
N LEU A 678 32.45 21.32 -22.15
CA LEU A 678 31.19 21.08 -21.46
C LEU A 678 31.29 21.63 -20.03
N GLU A 679 30.41 22.56 -19.69
CA GLU A 679 30.38 23.22 -18.39
C GLU A 679 29.36 22.52 -17.48
N ILE A 680 29.81 22.13 -16.29
CA ILE A 680 29.08 21.26 -15.38
C ILE A 680 29.16 21.85 -13.98
N THR A 681 28.01 22.12 -13.35
CA THR A 681 27.94 22.66 -11.99
C THR A 681 28.35 21.63 -10.93
N GLU A 682 28.78 22.09 -9.75
CA GLU A 682 29.09 21.23 -8.59
C GLU A 682 27.95 20.24 -8.22
N GLY A 683 26.69 20.57 -8.59
CA GLY A 683 25.51 19.77 -8.28
C GLY A 683 25.54 18.33 -8.81
N VAL A 684 26.30 18.03 -9.87
CA VAL A 684 26.47 16.66 -10.39
C VAL A 684 27.08 15.71 -9.35
N PHE A 685 27.91 16.20 -8.44
CA PHE A 685 28.53 15.36 -7.40
C PHE A 685 27.59 14.95 -6.26
N LEU A 686 26.39 15.53 -6.17
CA LEU A 686 25.38 15.13 -5.20
C LEU A 686 24.68 13.81 -5.56
N VAL A 687 24.85 13.32 -6.80
CA VAL A 687 24.29 12.07 -7.31
C VAL A 687 25.41 11.03 -7.37
N GLU A 688 25.86 10.58 -6.20
CA GLU A 688 26.93 9.59 -6.08
C GLU A 688 26.51 8.22 -6.65
N SER A 689 27.20 7.78 -7.71
CA SER A 689 27.11 6.42 -8.22
C SER A 689 28.35 6.07 -9.06
N GLU A 690 28.63 4.78 -9.26
CA GLU A 690 29.70 4.33 -10.17
C GLU A 690 29.48 4.84 -11.62
N SER A 691 28.25 5.17 -12.01
CA SER A 691 27.94 5.64 -13.38
C SER A 691 28.46 7.06 -13.66
N THR A 692 28.68 7.88 -12.64
CA THR A 692 29.16 9.26 -12.77
C THR A 692 30.62 9.31 -13.23
N ASP A 693 31.50 8.52 -12.60
CA ASP A 693 32.91 8.37 -13.01
C ASP A 693 33.01 7.76 -14.42
N ASP A 694 32.12 6.80 -14.72
CA ASP A 694 31.99 6.14 -16.02
C ASP A 694 31.56 7.10 -17.15
N MET A 695 30.69 8.08 -16.84
CA MET A 695 30.28 9.15 -17.75
C MET A 695 31.43 10.10 -18.05
N PHE A 696 32.14 10.56 -17.01
CA PHE A 696 33.35 11.38 -17.17
C PHE A 696 34.38 10.70 -18.07
N ALA A 697 34.64 9.40 -17.86
CA ALA A 697 35.56 8.62 -18.69
C ALA A 697 35.11 8.58 -20.16
N LYS A 698 33.82 8.34 -20.43
CA LYS A 698 33.27 8.32 -21.80
C LYS A 698 33.38 9.67 -22.49
N LEU A 699 33.08 10.78 -21.81
CA LEU A 699 33.21 12.11 -22.39
C LEU A 699 34.68 12.45 -22.69
N LYS A 700 35.62 12.16 -21.76
CA LYS A 700 37.05 12.37 -22.02
C LYS A 700 37.60 11.49 -23.15
N GLN A 701 37.06 10.29 -23.35
CA GLN A 701 37.42 9.44 -24.51
C GLN A 701 37.01 10.05 -25.86
N LEU A 702 35.94 10.86 -25.91
CA LEU A 702 35.60 11.65 -27.11
C LEU A 702 36.58 12.80 -27.37
N GLY A 703 37.38 13.20 -26.38
CA GLY A 703 38.39 14.24 -26.49
C GLY A 703 37.89 15.67 -26.21
N VAL A 704 36.69 15.82 -25.65
CA VAL A 704 36.15 17.14 -25.22
C VAL A 704 36.85 17.66 -23.97
N ARG A 705 36.79 18.98 -23.77
CA ARG A 705 37.15 19.60 -22.49
C ARG A 705 35.96 19.60 -21.53
N LEU A 706 36.25 19.53 -20.24
CA LEU A 706 35.26 19.63 -19.17
C LEU A 706 35.64 20.79 -18.25
N ALA A 707 34.68 21.65 -17.93
CA ALA A 707 34.82 22.74 -16.98
C ALA A 707 33.88 22.54 -15.79
N LEU A 708 34.40 22.82 -14.58
CA LEU A 708 33.60 22.89 -13.37
C LEU A 708 33.07 24.31 -13.19
N ASP A 709 31.75 24.45 -13.16
CA ASP A 709 31.03 25.73 -13.13
C ASP A 709 30.50 26.08 -11.73
N ASP A 710 30.18 27.36 -11.49
CA ASP A 710 29.69 27.93 -10.23
C ASP A 710 30.58 27.64 -8.98
N PHE A 711 31.89 27.42 -9.17
CA PHE A 711 32.76 26.86 -8.12
C PHE A 711 32.85 27.72 -6.86
N GLY A 712 32.63 27.09 -5.71
CA GLY A 712 32.70 27.70 -4.38
C GLY A 712 31.37 28.20 -3.82
N THR A 713 30.27 28.15 -4.58
CA THR A 713 28.93 28.50 -4.08
C THR A 713 28.20 27.32 -3.40
N GLY A 714 28.67 26.10 -3.62
CA GLY A 714 28.02 24.85 -3.19
C GLY A 714 28.67 24.16 -1.97
N TYR A 715 28.42 22.85 -1.87
CA TYR A 715 28.95 22.01 -0.78
C TYR A 715 30.44 21.71 -1.02
N SER A 716 31.30 22.12 -0.09
CA SER A 716 32.77 22.10 -0.20
C SER A 716 33.37 20.77 -0.72
N SER A 717 33.64 20.71 -2.02
CA SER A 717 33.85 19.47 -2.77
C SER A 717 35.29 19.16 -3.20
N LEU A 718 36.29 19.55 -2.37
CA LEU A 718 37.71 19.27 -2.60
C LEU A 718 38.03 17.77 -2.83
N GLY A 719 37.24 16.86 -2.25
CA GLY A 719 37.39 15.42 -2.46
C GLY A 719 37.04 14.94 -3.88
N TYR A 720 36.14 15.63 -4.58
CA TYR A 720 35.63 15.24 -5.89
C TYR A 720 36.52 15.77 -7.03
N LEU A 721 37.10 16.97 -6.86
CA LEU A 721 38.14 17.53 -7.74
C LEU A 721 39.36 16.60 -7.93
N LYS A 722 39.62 15.70 -6.97
CA LYS A 722 40.69 14.69 -7.06
C LYS A 722 40.38 13.56 -8.04
N LYS A 723 39.10 13.28 -8.33
CA LYS A 723 38.65 12.17 -9.19
C LYS A 723 38.19 12.64 -10.57
N ALA A 724 37.46 13.76 -10.62
CA ALA A 724 36.85 14.25 -11.84
C ALA A 724 37.91 14.84 -12.80
N PRO A 725 37.97 14.42 -14.08
CA PRO A 725 38.99 14.84 -15.03
C PRO A 725 38.66 16.19 -15.69
N PHE A 726 38.44 17.22 -14.88
CA PHE A 726 38.23 18.59 -15.36
C PHE A 726 39.51 19.19 -15.93
N ASP A 727 39.36 20.03 -16.94
CA ASP A 727 40.45 20.81 -17.53
C ASP A 727 40.40 22.28 -17.11
N LYS A 728 39.30 22.74 -16.49
CA LYS A 728 39.04 24.14 -16.13
C LYS A 728 38.14 24.26 -14.90
N ILE A 729 38.35 25.30 -14.09
CA ILE A 729 37.44 25.77 -13.03
C ILE A 729 36.94 27.19 -13.37
N LYS A 730 35.63 27.43 -13.35
CA LYS A 730 35.02 28.76 -13.45
C LYS A 730 34.70 29.25 -12.03
N ILE A 731 35.12 30.48 -11.72
CA ILE A 731 34.99 31.13 -10.42
C ILE A 731 33.77 32.03 -10.48
N ASP A 732 32.74 31.69 -9.70
CA ASP A 732 31.45 32.38 -9.72
C ASP A 732 31.58 33.91 -9.50
N GLN A 733 30.73 34.64 -10.23
CA GLN A 733 30.57 36.08 -10.21
C GLN A 733 30.34 36.68 -8.81
N SER A 734 29.80 35.95 -7.82
CA SER A 734 29.61 36.48 -6.45
C SER A 734 30.94 36.66 -5.71
N PHE A 735 31.98 35.91 -6.06
CA PHE A 735 33.33 36.14 -5.56
C PHE A 735 33.99 37.30 -6.30
N VAL A 736 33.88 37.35 -7.63
CA VAL A 736 34.56 38.36 -8.45
C VAL A 736 33.98 39.77 -8.25
N ARG A 737 32.66 39.93 -8.27
CA ARG A 737 32.01 41.24 -8.16
C ARG A 737 32.30 41.90 -6.81
N GLY A 738 32.99 43.03 -6.86
CA GLY A 738 33.42 43.76 -5.66
C GLY A 738 34.61 43.14 -4.93
N ALA A 739 35.33 42.18 -5.53
CA ALA A 739 36.58 41.66 -4.97
C ALA A 739 37.65 42.75 -4.74
N ALA A 740 37.68 43.77 -5.61
CA ALA A 740 38.59 44.91 -5.52
C ALA A 740 38.22 45.96 -4.43
N LYS A 741 37.12 45.78 -3.70
CA LYS A 741 36.76 46.68 -2.59
C LYS A 741 37.68 46.46 -1.39
N GLN A 742 38.18 47.55 -0.79
CA GLN A 742 39.00 47.47 0.43
C GLN A 742 38.26 46.71 1.55
N GLY A 743 38.97 45.78 2.18
CA GLY A 743 38.42 44.91 3.23
C GLY A 743 37.65 43.68 2.72
N SER A 744 37.48 43.49 1.40
CA SER A 744 36.85 42.30 0.84
C SER A 744 37.67 41.04 1.11
N ARG A 745 37.00 39.95 1.54
CA ARG A 745 37.62 38.63 1.71
C ARG A 745 37.71 37.85 0.39
N ASN A 746 36.95 38.25 -0.63
CA ASN A 746 36.82 37.49 -1.87
C ASN A 746 38.15 37.35 -2.62
N ALA A 747 39.02 38.37 -2.58
CA ALA A 747 40.35 38.31 -3.18
C ALA A 747 41.23 37.17 -2.61
N ALA A 748 41.03 36.81 -1.34
CA ALA A 748 41.73 35.67 -0.72
C ALA A 748 41.12 34.32 -1.15
N ILE A 749 39.80 34.27 -1.36
CA ILE A 749 39.10 33.08 -1.87
C ILE A 749 39.53 32.80 -3.32
N ILE A 750 39.47 33.80 -4.20
CA ILE A 750 39.92 33.70 -5.59
C ILE A 750 41.38 33.22 -5.65
N ARG A 751 42.27 33.78 -4.84
CA ARG A 751 43.68 33.34 -4.74
C ARG A 751 43.79 31.84 -4.39
N ALA A 752 43.02 31.37 -3.41
CA ALA A 752 43.03 29.98 -2.99
C ALA A 752 42.53 29.03 -4.10
N ILE A 753 41.51 29.45 -4.87
CA ILE A 753 40.99 28.70 -6.01
C ILE A 753 42.03 28.64 -7.14
N VAL A 754 42.72 29.75 -7.45
CA VAL A 754 43.79 29.76 -8.47
C VAL A 754 44.93 28.82 -8.07
N THR A 755 45.47 28.93 -6.85
CA THR A 755 46.56 28.05 -6.39
C THR A 755 46.14 26.56 -6.38
N LEU A 756 44.87 26.26 -6.09
CA LEU A 756 44.32 24.91 -6.20
C LEU A 756 44.30 24.41 -7.65
N ALA A 757 43.78 25.23 -8.58
CA ALA A 757 43.71 24.90 -10.00
C ALA A 757 45.11 24.69 -10.61
N GLU A 758 46.06 25.58 -10.31
CA GLU A 758 47.48 25.44 -10.70
C GLU A 758 48.07 24.12 -10.19
N SER A 759 47.81 23.76 -8.92
CA SER A 759 48.27 22.51 -8.30
C SER A 759 47.67 21.25 -8.93
N LEU A 760 46.51 21.37 -9.60
CA LEU A 760 45.82 20.30 -10.31
C LEU A 760 46.04 20.32 -11.83
N GLY A 761 46.74 21.34 -12.36
CA GLY A 761 46.97 21.52 -13.80
C GLY A 761 45.73 21.97 -14.58
N MET A 762 44.80 22.67 -13.94
CA MET A 762 43.53 23.14 -14.53
C MET A 762 43.59 24.63 -14.90
N ASP A 763 42.92 25.02 -15.98
CA ASP A 763 42.67 26.43 -16.31
C ASP A 763 41.71 27.09 -15.30
N THR A 764 41.77 28.42 -15.14
CA THR A 764 40.81 29.19 -14.33
C THR A 764 40.12 30.26 -15.16
N THR A 765 38.80 30.42 -14.99
CA THR A 765 38.04 31.52 -15.58
C THR A 765 37.38 32.32 -14.48
N ALA A 766 37.64 33.64 -14.40
CA ALA A 766 36.95 34.52 -13.46
C ALA A 766 35.72 35.14 -14.13
N GLU A 767 34.53 34.94 -13.56
CA GLU A 767 33.27 35.38 -14.14
C GLU A 767 32.76 36.72 -13.61
N GLY A 768 31.85 37.36 -14.36
CA GLY A 768 31.16 38.57 -13.89
C GLY A 768 32.07 39.79 -13.71
N ALA A 769 33.25 39.81 -14.34
CA ALA A 769 34.13 40.97 -14.32
C ALA A 769 33.49 42.15 -15.09
N GLU A 770 33.29 43.28 -14.40
CA GLU A 770 32.63 44.47 -14.97
C GLU A 770 33.47 45.75 -14.87
N THR A 771 34.55 45.72 -14.09
CA THR A 771 35.37 46.91 -13.81
C THR A 771 36.87 46.68 -13.99
N HIS A 772 37.59 47.75 -14.30
CA HIS A 772 39.04 47.71 -14.49
C HIS A 772 39.78 47.34 -13.20
N ASP A 773 39.29 47.78 -12.03
CA ASP A 773 39.87 47.39 -10.75
C ASP A 773 39.70 45.88 -10.48
N GLU A 774 38.56 45.28 -10.85
CA GLU A 774 38.35 43.82 -10.81
C GLU A 774 39.27 43.10 -11.81
N LEU A 775 39.40 43.61 -13.05
CA LEU A 775 40.29 43.08 -14.08
C LEU A 775 41.76 43.05 -13.62
N THR A 776 42.25 44.15 -13.04
CA THR A 776 43.62 44.24 -12.51
C THR A 776 43.84 43.25 -11.38
N LEU A 777 42.90 43.17 -10.42
CA LEU A 777 42.99 42.19 -9.33
C LEU A 777 43.01 40.75 -9.84
N ILE A 778 42.13 40.39 -10.78
CA ILE A 778 42.05 39.03 -11.36
C ILE A 778 43.38 38.63 -12.03
N ARG A 779 44.05 39.59 -12.70
CA ARG A 779 45.40 39.41 -13.28
C ARG A 779 46.48 39.20 -12.23
N GLU A 780 46.50 40.03 -11.18
CA GLU A 780 47.44 39.91 -10.06
C GLU A 780 47.27 38.61 -9.27
N LEU A 781 46.05 38.06 -9.26
CA LEU A 781 45.72 36.78 -8.63
C LEU A 781 46.07 35.56 -9.49
N GLY A 782 46.49 35.73 -10.75
CA GLY A 782 46.94 34.65 -11.62
C GLY A 782 45.84 33.88 -12.35
N CYS A 783 44.62 34.41 -12.44
CA CYS A 783 43.56 33.74 -13.22
C CYS A 783 43.95 33.64 -14.69
N SER A 784 43.68 32.50 -15.36
CA SER A 784 44.14 32.30 -16.76
C SER A 784 43.22 32.91 -17.81
N HIS A 785 41.91 32.95 -17.54
CA HIS A 785 40.87 33.50 -18.41
C HIS A 785 39.89 34.39 -17.63
N ILE A 786 39.18 35.25 -18.35
CA ILE A 786 38.20 36.20 -17.80
C ILE A 786 36.97 36.21 -18.69
N GLN A 787 35.80 36.22 -18.05
CA GLN A 787 34.51 36.38 -18.69
C GLN A 787 33.69 37.41 -17.93
N GLY A 788 33.08 38.35 -18.63
CA GLY A 788 32.33 39.43 -18.00
C GLY A 788 32.02 40.54 -18.97
N TYR A 789 31.16 41.48 -18.56
CA TYR A 789 30.71 42.54 -19.47
C TYR A 789 31.85 43.48 -19.89
N ILE A 790 32.97 43.50 -19.16
CA ILE A 790 34.15 44.27 -19.54
C ILE A 790 34.77 43.85 -20.89
N PHE A 791 34.61 42.59 -21.31
CA PHE A 791 35.07 42.12 -22.63
C PHE A 791 33.94 41.90 -23.63
N GLY A 792 32.70 42.22 -23.23
CA GLY A 792 31.51 42.04 -24.07
C GLY A 792 30.34 41.42 -23.33
N ARG A 793 29.13 41.88 -23.69
CA ARG A 793 27.88 41.23 -23.31
C ARG A 793 27.63 40.01 -24.22
N PRO A 794 26.78 39.05 -23.81
CA PRO A 794 26.33 37.99 -24.70
C PRO A 794 25.74 38.57 -25.99
N MET A 795 26.29 38.17 -27.13
CA MET A 795 26.03 38.75 -28.47
C MET A 795 25.47 37.71 -29.45
N HIS A 796 24.86 38.15 -30.55
CA HIS A 796 24.33 37.22 -31.56
C HIS A 796 25.47 36.59 -32.39
N CYS A 797 25.18 35.46 -33.07
CA CYS A 797 26.15 34.71 -33.88
C CYS A 797 26.93 35.57 -34.89
N ASP A 798 26.28 36.54 -35.53
CA ASP A 798 26.92 37.45 -36.50
C ASP A 798 27.95 38.40 -35.88
N GLU A 799 27.80 38.75 -34.60
CA GLU A 799 28.76 39.59 -33.86
C GLU A 799 29.89 38.71 -33.30
N ALA A 800 29.54 37.54 -32.75
CA ALA A 800 30.50 36.55 -32.28
C ALA A 800 31.44 36.09 -33.41
N GLY A 801 30.91 35.82 -34.61
CA GLY A 801 31.71 35.44 -35.78
C GLY A 801 32.65 36.54 -36.28
N LYS A 802 32.25 37.82 -36.16
CA LYS A 802 33.15 38.96 -36.47
C LYS A 802 34.29 39.06 -35.45
N LEU A 803 33.98 38.90 -34.16
CA LEU A 803 34.98 38.91 -33.09
C LEU A 803 35.92 37.69 -33.18
N ALA A 804 35.39 36.51 -33.52
CA ALA A 804 36.16 35.29 -33.75
C ALA A 804 37.12 35.37 -34.96
N ALA A 805 36.79 36.19 -35.96
CA ALA A 805 37.64 36.44 -37.11
C ALA A 805 38.70 37.53 -36.87
N GLN A 806 38.59 38.30 -35.78
CA GLN A 806 39.59 39.30 -35.39
C GLN A 806 40.73 38.62 -34.64
N ASN A 807 41.96 38.82 -35.12
CA ASN A 807 43.17 38.25 -34.53
C ASN A 807 43.89 39.26 -33.60
N GLU A 808 43.11 40.16 -33.00
CA GLU A 808 43.57 41.27 -32.15
C GLU A 808 43.02 41.11 -30.73
N ALA A 809 43.59 41.86 -29.77
CA ALA A 809 43.13 41.85 -28.39
C ALA A 809 41.70 42.41 -28.26
N VAL A 810 40.85 41.72 -27.50
CA VAL A 810 39.49 42.18 -27.18
C VAL A 810 39.61 43.34 -26.20
N THR A 811 39.28 44.55 -26.65
CA THR A 811 39.42 45.76 -25.84
C THR A 811 38.51 45.70 -24.61
N ALA A 812 39.08 45.90 -23.43
CA ALA A 812 38.33 46.07 -22.19
C ALA A 812 37.53 47.39 -22.21
N ASP A 813 36.19 47.30 -22.15
CA ASP A 813 35.27 48.44 -22.03
C ASP A 813 34.36 48.24 -20.80
N GLY A 814 34.63 49.00 -19.74
CA GLY A 814 33.97 48.85 -18.45
C GLY A 814 34.25 50.01 -17.52
N PHE A 815 33.55 50.09 -16.39
CA PHE A 815 33.78 51.17 -15.43
C PHE A 815 35.15 51.03 -14.76
N GLN A 816 35.73 52.12 -14.27
CA GLN A 816 36.97 52.03 -13.51
C GLN A 816 36.75 51.23 -12.21
N PHE A 817 35.72 51.59 -11.44
CA PHE A 817 35.43 51.04 -10.11
C PHE A 817 33.94 50.73 -9.91
N ASN A 818 33.66 49.72 -9.07
CA ASN A 818 32.31 49.23 -8.77
C ASN A 818 31.54 50.22 -7.86
N ARG A 819 30.54 50.91 -8.40
CA ARG A 819 29.77 51.96 -7.71
C ARG A 819 28.52 51.38 -7.02
N PRO A 820 28.26 51.69 -5.73
CA PRO A 820 27.01 51.28 -5.08
C PRO A 820 25.78 51.84 -5.82
N PRO A 821 24.67 51.08 -5.94
CA PRO A 821 23.50 51.47 -6.72
C PRO A 821 22.93 52.81 -6.26
N ARG A 822 22.72 53.74 -7.20
CA ARG A 822 22.29 55.12 -6.95
C ARG A 822 20.81 55.29 -7.24
N GLN A 823 20.04 55.71 -6.23
CA GLN A 823 18.65 56.10 -6.38
C GLN A 823 18.56 57.55 -6.87
N GLY A 824 17.73 57.80 -7.90
CA GLY A 824 17.41 59.17 -8.31
C GLY A 824 16.63 59.89 -7.22
N LEU A 825 17.16 61.01 -6.72
CA LEU A 825 16.57 61.74 -5.59
C LEU A 825 16.57 63.24 -5.88
N LEU A 826 15.49 63.74 -6.49
CA LEU A 826 15.30 65.16 -6.76
C LEU A 826 14.83 65.93 -5.52
N LYS A 827 15.67 66.00 -4.47
CA LYS A 827 15.44 66.83 -3.27
C LYS A 827 16.40 68.01 -3.23
N VAL A 828 15.94 69.14 -2.68
CA VAL A 828 16.81 70.25 -2.25
C VAL A 828 17.41 69.87 -0.89
N ALA A 829 18.70 70.13 -0.71
CA ALA A 829 19.48 69.86 0.49
C ALA A 829 20.42 71.05 0.79
N SER A 830 20.91 71.12 2.03
CA SER A 830 21.90 72.13 2.45
C SER A 830 23.29 71.49 2.49
N LEU A 831 24.28 72.12 1.86
CA LEU A 831 25.68 71.71 1.93
C LEU A 831 26.47 72.73 2.75
N GLN A 832 26.87 72.36 3.95
CA GLN A 832 27.71 73.19 4.82
C GLN A 832 29.20 72.99 4.50
N TRP A 833 29.93 74.09 4.35
CA TRP A 833 31.38 74.10 4.10
C TRP A 833 31.99 75.36 4.71
N ASN A 834 32.97 75.22 5.60
CA ASN A 834 33.67 76.33 6.28
C ASN A 834 32.71 77.39 6.87
N GLY A 835 31.61 76.96 7.50
CA GLY A 835 30.59 77.84 8.08
C GLY A 835 29.63 78.50 7.07
N MET A 836 29.85 78.37 5.76
CA MET A 836 28.88 78.75 4.73
C MET A 836 27.88 77.62 4.51
N ASN A 837 26.61 77.97 4.27
CA ASN A 837 25.59 77.02 3.86
C ASN A 837 25.19 77.25 2.39
N ILE A 838 25.26 76.19 1.57
CA ILE A 838 25.07 76.23 0.11
C ILE A 838 23.86 75.37 -0.25
N GLY A 839 22.83 75.98 -0.86
CA GLY A 839 21.68 75.24 -1.39
C GLY A 839 22.08 74.39 -2.60
N VAL A 840 21.87 73.07 -2.51
CA VAL A 840 22.16 72.10 -3.58
C VAL A 840 20.93 71.25 -3.89
N ARG A 841 20.80 70.78 -5.12
CA ARG A 841 19.86 69.72 -5.49
C ARG A 841 20.59 68.40 -5.56
N VAL A 842 20.06 67.38 -4.91
CA VAL A 842 20.54 66.02 -5.14
C VAL A 842 20.09 65.57 -6.55
N ARG A 843 21.05 65.11 -7.34
CA ARG A 843 20.93 64.22 -8.52
C ARG A 843 20.41 62.85 -8.13
N ASN A 844 21.28 62.15 -7.41
CA ASN A 844 21.10 60.78 -6.98
C ASN A 844 21.95 60.54 -5.73
N ILE A 845 21.64 59.47 -5.01
CA ILE A 845 22.31 59.10 -3.76
C ILE A 845 22.44 57.57 -3.70
N SER A 846 23.55 57.09 -3.15
CA SER A 846 23.76 55.70 -2.77
C SER A 846 24.28 55.62 -1.33
N THR A 847 24.52 54.43 -0.81
CA THR A 847 25.09 54.23 0.53
C THR A 847 26.42 54.96 0.72
N GLY A 848 27.26 55.06 -0.32
CA GLY A 848 28.59 55.65 -0.25
C GLY A 848 28.72 57.11 -0.72
N GLY A 849 27.64 57.78 -1.17
CA GLY A 849 27.74 59.17 -1.60
C GLY A 849 26.58 59.70 -2.44
N ALA A 850 26.67 60.96 -2.86
CA ALA A 850 25.64 61.65 -3.64
C ALA A 850 26.21 62.40 -4.86
N LEU A 851 25.38 62.57 -5.88
CA LEU A 851 25.60 63.56 -6.93
C LEU A 851 24.81 64.82 -6.55
N LEU A 852 25.48 65.96 -6.48
CA LEU A 852 24.88 67.26 -6.20
C LEU A 852 24.94 68.15 -7.45
N GLU A 853 23.93 69.00 -7.62
CA GLU A 853 23.88 70.05 -8.63
C GLU A 853 23.49 71.37 -7.97
N GLY A 854 24.27 72.42 -8.19
CA GLY A 854 24.07 73.73 -7.58
C GLY A 854 24.83 74.83 -8.30
N ASP A 855 24.49 76.09 -8.02
CA ASP A 855 25.12 77.24 -8.67
C ASP A 855 26.52 77.57 -8.15
N ARG A 856 26.94 76.93 -7.04
CA ARG A 856 28.30 77.00 -6.50
C ARG A 856 28.82 75.58 -6.28
N VAL A 857 29.92 75.25 -6.94
CA VAL A 857 30.58 73.95 -6.86
C VAL A 857 31.88 74.10 -6.07
N LEU A 858 32.20 73.11 -5.25
CA LEU A 858 33.37 73.11 -4.37
C LEU A 858 34.51 72.30 -5.00
N PRO A 859 35.79 72.64 -4.73
CA PRO A 859 36.92 71.90 -5.30
C PRO A 859 37.04 70.49 -4.71
N PRO A 860 37.60 69.51 -5.46
CA PRO A 860 37.90 68.17 -4.95
C PRO A 860 38.79 68.22 -3.69
N GLY A 861 38.56 67.30 -2.76
CA GLY A 861 39.18 67.25 -1.43
C GLY A 861 38.51 68.12 -0.36
N SER A 862 37.44 68.86 -0.70
CA SER A 862 36.69 69.66 0.29
C SER A 862 35.86 68.76 1.21
N GLN A 863 36.09 68.83 2.53
CA GLN A 863 35.25 68.19 3.55
C GLN A 863 34.01 69.04 3.83
N VAL A 864 32.82 68.43 3.74
CA VAL A 864 31.51 69.09 3.73
C VAL A 864 30.50 68.31 4.56
N GLN A 865 29.45 69.00 5.02
CA GLN A 865 28.30 68.36 5.65
C GLN A 865 27.06 68.52 4.77
N LEU A 866 26.49 67.41 4.29
CA LEU A 866 25.22 67.39 3.56
C LEU A 866 24.05 67.18 4.53
N ASP A 867 23.26 68.22 4.77
CA ASP A 867 22.01 68.14 5.51
C ASP A 867 20.84 67.79 4.58
N LEU A 868 20.32 66.57 4.75
CA LEU A 868 19.22 66.00 4.00
C LEU A 868 17.90 66.11 4.79
N PRO A 869 16.87 66.78 4.27
CA PRO A 869 15.59 66.92 4.97
C PRO A 869 14.98 65.58 5.40
N GLY A 870 14.85 65.39 6.71
CA GLY A 870 14.34 64.17 7.36
C GLY A 870 15.39 63.10 7.69
N CYS A 871 16.64 63.27 7.24
CA CYS A 871 17.72 62.29 7.45
C CYS A 871 18.82 62.80 8.40
N GLY A 872 18.97 64.12 8.52
CA GLY A 872 20.03 64.77 9.27
C GLY A 872 21.27 65.07 8.42
N SER A 873 22.31 65.58 9.08
CA SER A 873 23.59 65.94 8.45
C SER A 873 24.52 64.74 8.28
N LEU A 874 25.17 64.65 7.12
CA LEU A 874 26.13 63.60 6.74
C LEU A 874 27.49 64.23 6.41
N GLY A 875 28.55 63.78 7.10
CA GLY A 875 29.92 64.12 6.73
C GLY A 875 30.30 63.49 5.38
N ALA A 876 30.95 64.27 4.52
CA ALA A 876 31.30 63.86 3.17
C ALA A 876 32.50 64.62 2.60
N GLU A 877 33.19 64.02 1.64
CA GLU A 877 34.26 64.65 0.86
C GLU A 877 33.82 64.88 -0.60
N VAL A 878 34.12 66.05 -1.17
CA VAL A 878 33.98 66.30 -2.61
C VAL A 878 35.05 65.54 -3.38
N ARG A 879 34.67 64.56 -4.21
CA ARG A 879 35.61 63.72 -4.98
C ARG A 879 35.87 64.25 -6.39
N TRP A 880 34.90 64.93 -6.99
CA TRP A 880 35.06 65.60 -8.28
C TRP A 880 34.06 66.75 -8.44
N ALA A 881 34.40 67.71 -9.28
CA ALA A 881 33.59 68.89 -9.58
C ALA A 881 33.67 69.21 -11.09
N GLU A 882 32.53 69.32 -11.76
CA GLU A 882 32.45 69.59 -13.19
C GLU A 882 31.19 70.41 -13.54
N GLY A 883 31.38 71.56 -14.19
CA GLY A 883 30.28 72.47 -14.54
C GLY A 883 29.49 72.95 -13.31
N LYS A 884 28.22 72.57 -13.22
CA LYS A 884 27.34 72.83 -12.05
C LYS A 884 27.17 71.62 -11.11
N ARG A 885 27.98 70.57 -11.26
CA ARG A 885 27.83 69.31 -10.53
C ARG A 885 29.08 68.97 -9.72
N MET A 886 28.85 68.31 -8.59
CA MET A 886 29.91 67.68 -7.80
C MET A 886 29.45 66.32 -7.30
N GLY A 887 30.37 65.35 -7.34
CA GLY A 887 30.21 64.08 -6.65
C GLY A 887 30.81 64.18 -5.26
N ILE A 888 30.00 63.88 -4.24
CA ILE A 888 30.48 63.71 -2.86
C ILE A 888 30.48 62.23 -2.47
N GLN A 889 31.43 61.84 -1.62
CA GLN A 889 31.53 60.53 -0.98
C GLN A 889 31.28 60.70 0.51
N PHE A 890 30.41 59.89 1.10
CA PHE A 890 30.14 59.97 2.55
C PHE A 890 31.30 59.38 3.36
N GLU A 891 31.58 59.95 4.53
CA GLU A 891 32.58 59.44 5.48
C GLU A 891 32.19 58.07 6.07
N GLN A 892 30.88 57.80 6.14
CA GLN A 892 30.29 56.55 6.61
C GLN A 892 29.15 56.13 5.67
N GLU A 893 28.85 54.84 5.60
CA GLU A 893 27.72 54.38 4.77
C GLU A 893 26.38 54.89 5.29
N PHE A 894 25.60 55.47 4.39
CA PHE A 894 24.29 56.04 4.67
C PHE A 894 23.16 55.05 4.39
N ASP A 895 22.32 54.78 5.39
CA ASP A 895 21.10 53.98 5.21
C ASP A 895 20.06 54.75 4.38
N LEU A 896 19.92 54.35 3.11
CA LEU A 896 18.97 54.88 2.16
C LEU A 896 17.50 54.79 2.63
N ARG A 897 17.15 53.89 3.56
CA ARG A 897 15.79 53.79 4.12
C ARG A 897 15.36 55.08 4.81
N ARG A 898 16.31 55.86 5.36
CA ARG A 898 16.04 57.13 6.05
C ARG A 898 15.46 58.22 5.14
N LEU A 899 15.61 58.09 3.81
CA LEU A 899 15.10 59.06 2.83
C LEU A 899 13.56 59.11 2.73
N ALA A 900 12.87 58.10 3.25
CA ALA A 900 11.42 57.94 3.20
C ALA A 900 10.78 57.98 4.61
N PRO A 901 10.32 59.15 5.09
CA PRO A 901 9.58 59.21 6.33
C PRO A 901 8.15 58.66 6.14
N GLY A 902 7.81 57.60 6.88
CA GLY A 902 6.41 57.32 7.23
C GLY A 902 5.52 56.67 6.16
N LYS A 903 5.93 55.53 5.61
CA LYS A 903 5.01 54.38 5.48
C LYS A 903 5.75 53.10 5.85
N GLU A 904 5.69 52.74 7.13
CA GLU A 904 5.72 51.32 7.48
C GLU A 904 4.57 50.67 6.74
N ARG A 905 4.90 49.83 5.74
CA ARG A 905 3.96 48.82 5.26
C ARG A 905 3.92 47.72 6.31
N THR A 906 3.19 47.97 7.39
CA THR A 906 2.47 46.89 8.04
C THR A 906 1.63 46.22 6.96
N PHE A 907 1.97 44.98 6.62
CA PHE A 907 1.14 44.15 5.73
C PHE A 907 -0.10 43.72 6.53
N GLY A 908 -1.05 44.65 6.66
CA GLY A 908 -2.23 44.54 7.51
C GLY A 908 -3.30 45.54 7.07
N ALA A 909 -4.43 45.02 6.62
CA ALA A 909 -5.45 45.78 5.91
C ALA A 909 -6.11 46.91 6.72
N ARG A 910 -6.41 48.03 6.04
CA ARG A 910 -7.79 48.54 5.84
C ARG A 910 -7.84 49.77 4.94
N LEU A 911 -8.79 49.75 4.00
CA LEU A 911 -9.66 50.84 3.52
C LEU A 911 -10.41 50.25 2.31
N SER A 912 -11.58 49.64 2.56
CA SER A 912 -12.89 50.28 2.33
C SER A 912 -13.21 50.37 0.83
N GLY A 913 -14.03 49.45 0.35
CA GLY A 913 -14.38 49.39 -1.07
C GLY A 913 -15.32 50.50 -1.51
N GLN A 914 -15.15 50.94 -2.76
CA GLN A 914 -16.24 51.43 -3.60
C GLN A 914 -15.92 51.18 -5.07
N GLY A 915 -16.90 50.58 -5.76
CA GLY A 915 -17.06 50.31 -7.19
C GLY A 915 -15.91 50.53 -8.18
N TYR A 916 -15.53 49.44 -8.86
CA TYR A 916 -15.12 49.51 -10.27
C TYR A 916 -16.23 49.00 -11.18
N THR A 917 -16.99 49.92 -11.76
CA THR A 917 -17.87 49.67 -12.91
C THR A 917 -17.08 49.67 -14.21
N ASN A 918 -17.47 48.80 -15.14
CA ASN A 918 -16.91 48.69 -16.50
C ASN A 918 -16.86 50.03 -17.27
N LEU A 919 -15.72 50.32 -17.90
CA LEU A 919 -15.56 51.19 -19.08
C LEU A 919 -14.35 50.63 -19.87
N LYS A 920 -14.58 49.71 -20.81
CA LYS A 920 -14.72 49.94 -22.26
C LYS A 920 -13.55 50.70 -22.92
N TYR A 921 -12.97 50.03 -23.92
CA TYR A 921 -12.06 50.56 -24.94
C TYR A 921 -12.58 51.87 -25.57
N ALA A 922 -11.65 52.77 -25.90
CA ALA A 922 -11.82 53.80 -26.91
C ALA A 922 -10.47 53.98 -27.65
N ASP A 923 -10.52 53.88 -28.98
CA ASP A 923 -9.38 54.19 -29.85
C ASP A 923 -9.01 55.69 -29.80
N GLY A 924 -7.73 55.99 -29.99
CA GLY A 924 -7.23 57.37 -30.02
C GLY A 924 -5.79 57.44 -30.51
N ALA A 925 -5.60 57.40 -31.83
CA ALA A 925 -4.27 57.54 -32.44
C ALA A 925 -3.70 58.95 -32.24
N ALA A 926 -2.43 59.04 -31.82
CA ALA A 926 -1.63 60.26 -31.91
C ALA A 926 -0.14 59.92 -32.03
N ASP A 927 0.51 60.45 -33.06
CA ASP A 927 1.96 60.35 -33.31
C ASP A 927 2.83 60.74 -32.10
N LYS A 928 3.95 60.01 -31.93
CA LYS A 928 5.29 60.64 -31.88
C LYS A 928 6.46 59.65 -31.97
N LYS A 929 7.10 59.70 -33.14
CA LYS A 929 8.56 59.59 -33.40
C LYS A 929 9.37 58.55 -32.61
N ALA A 930 9.88 57.58 -33.36
CA ALA A 930 11.08 56.83 -33.00
C ALA A 930 12.26 57.77 -32.65
N LEU A 931 12.98 57.43 -31.58
CA LEU A 931 14.31 57.98 -31.27
C LEU A 931 15.36 56.94 -31.68
N SER A 932 16.32 57.36 -32.51
CA SER A 932 17.40 56.50 -33.01
C SER A 932 18.43 56.20 -31.94
N ALA A 933 19.11 55.06 -32.07
CA ALA A 933 20.12 54.56 -31.13
C ALA A 933 21.48 55.29 -31.20
N SER A 934 21.49 56.61 -31.41
CA SER A 934 22.70 57.42 -31.65
C SER A 934 23.09 58.37 -30.50
N ASP A 935 22.14 58.78 -29.65
CA ASP A 935 22.29 59.99 -28.81
C ASP A 935 22.52 59.72 -27.30
N LEU A 936 22.93 58.49 -26.94
CA LEU A 936 23.25 58.10 -25.55
C LEU A 936 24.67 57.52 -25.42
N ARG A 937 25.66 58.26 -25.92
CA ARG A 937 27.07 58.07 -25.56
C ARG A 937 27.59 59.32 -24.83
N TYR A 938 27.61 59.25 -23.50
CA TYR A 938 28.44 59.97 -22.51
C TYR A 938 27.71 60.02 -21.15
N ARG A 939 27.94 59.03 -20.27
CA ARG A 939 27.79 59.14 -18.80
C ARG A 939 28.25 57.92 -18.02
#